data_AF-A0A9K3LDP1-F1
#
_entry.id   AF-A0A9K3LDP1-F1
#
_cell.length_a   1.000
_cell.length_b   1.000
_cell.length_c   1.000
_cell.angle_alpha   90.00
_cell.angle_beta   90.00
_cell.angle_gamma   90.00
#
_symmetry.space_group_name_H-M   'P 1'
#
loop_
_entity.id
_entity.type
_entity.pdbx_description
1 polymer ?
#
loop_
_entity_poly.entity_id
_entity_poly.type
_entity_poly.pdbx_seq_one_letter_code
_entity_poly.pdbx_strand_id
1 'polypeptide(L)'
;MQEIIPTLWLGSIAALRAIGSLDPPATSCSTVSRSSNNSNFVFNKKDTIHHWTVISILDSPILIDLTKTLLQDLVTAGQCTHVVWRLSDTCHATFLSTTLESILQQIDDGIDCETNNEDINGRSTNKACLVHCAKGVSRSVATCVAYLLSRRYCNTVQEAMDIIRKNGRQPEVSPNLGFLASLRALEQCHGNLSEAIVRWKNHKKTQPTNITVFDVAIIGSGPSGLVSAKSLLDQGISNIVVLEETSTAGGLWNREGKDPQDSSIAPRINVPCVIRHEETGQVIREVPSSSQPVYDNLQLNFPKDMTSFIGHPFPSHIEHFPNAETVASYYQGYGRRFGVDKLTRYRTRVEQCHKEDSSGLWRLQTRHIPTGVTETIHSRRLLVCNGHFRKAFAPYIRGMEHFQGRMLHSSAFTSPLDFSSNETILIVGGGISGADISGILLKFQKSRETGSSRQTNVILSVRHWKMSQNVLLPRLQKKNGLVVCPGIDRIEKDGSVHFADIATTNDNKHKYTDGSWQHPVRPDVILFATGYRYHFPFLDDDKMCFVTQDGYKMEGLYKRILPVSDLSLAFIGITNVNFSPALVFEYQARWYSKIVVKDECRSLCKEDMKKEVKSRSQDKTQDVLALLFPAYCNSLATDIGISGYWTQLISYRLPLFLKSCYAQANLTTALKVVVASCIVVVPVLGMTGIASMGSKKRE
;
A
#
# COMPACT_ATOMS: atom_id res chain seq x y z
N MET A 1 15.57 -7.71 32.20
CA MET A 1 15.44 -9.17 32.03
C MET A 1 14.25 -9.76 32.80
N GLN A 2 13.94 -9.32 34.04
CA GLN A 2 12.74 -9.77 34.76
C GLN A 2 11.38 -9.32 34.16
N GLU A 3 11.34 -8.31 33.27
CA GLU A 3 10.11 -7.93 32.54
C GLU A 3 9.90 -8.66 31.20
N ILE A 4 10.92 -9.35 30.67
CA ILE A 4 10.84 -10.08 29.39
C ILE A 4 10.34 -11.53 29.59
N ILE A 5 10.46 -12.04 30.81
CA ILE A 5 10.22 -13.45 31.15
C ILE A 5 8.73 -13.80 31.38
N PRO A 6 7.83 -12.92 31.90
CA PRO A 6 6.45 -13.34 32.20
C PRO A 6 5.52 -13.44 30.98
N THR A 7 5.76 -12.68 29.90
CA THR A 7 4.85 -12.67 28.72
C THR A 7 5.12 -13.80 27.72
N LEU A 8 6.24 -14.52 27.84
CA LEU A 8 6.61 -15.60 26.92
C LEU A 8 6.16 -16.99 27.37
N TRP A 9 5.76 -17.18 28.64
CA TRP A 9 5.76 -18.54 29.23
C TRP A 9 4.68 -18.86 30.26
N LEU A 10 3.65 -18.02 30.46
CA LEU A 10 2.52 -18.35 31.34
C LEU A 10 1.63 -19.48 30.79
N GLY A 11 1.75 -19.80 29.51
CA GLY A 11 0.96 -20.83 28.84
C GLY A 11 1.36 -22.28 29.13
N SER A 12 2.66 -22.58 29.09
CA SER A 12 3.18 -23.96 29.22
C SER A 12 3.04 -24.49 30.65
N ILE A 13 3.22 -23.64 31.66
CA ILE A 13 3.08 -24.00 33.08
C ILE A 13 1.59 -24.11 33.48
N ALA A 14 0.70 -23.32 32.86
CA ALA A 14 -0.75 -23.43 33.08
C ALA A 14 -1.33 -24.71 32.45
N ALA A 15 -0.80 -25.18 31.31
CA ALA A 15 -1.21 -26.43 30.67
C ALA A 15 -0.87 -27.67 31.52
N LEU A 16 0.24 -27.63 32.27
CA LEU A 16 0.64 -28.69 33.19
C LEU A 16 -0.17 -28.71 34.49
N ARG A 17 -0.80 -27.58 34.88
CA ARG A 17 -1.62 -27.47 36.10
C ARG A 17 -3.13 -27.73 35.90
N ALA A 18 -3.62 -27.82 34.66
CA ALA A 18 -5.05 -27.89 34.36
C ALA A 18 -5.58 -29.31 34.00
N ILE A 19 -4.77 -30.36 34.14
CA ILE A 19 -5.12 -31.71 33.66
C ILE A 19 -5.65 -32.54 34.83
N GLY A 20 -6.86 -32.20 35.26
CA GLY A 20 -7.55 -32.83 36.39
C GLY A 20 -9.04 -32.53 36.35
N SER A 21 -9.69 -32.85 35.24
CA SER A 21 -11.13 -33.11 35.09
C SER A 21 -11.49 -32.95 33.62
N LEU A 22 -12.08 -34.00 33.02
CA LEU A 22 -13.13 -33.97 32.00
C LEU A 22 -13.20 -35.39 31.38
N ASP A 23 -14.26 -36.13 31.70
CA ASP A 23 -14.62 -37.42 31.09
C ASP A 23 -15.25 -37.23 29.70
N PRO A 24 -15.25 -38.25 28.82
CA PRO A 24 -15.91 -38.21 27.53
C PRO A 24 -17.40 -38.60 27.65
N PRO A 25 -18.24 -38.29 26.63
CA PRO A 25 -19.12 -39.36 26.18
C PRO A 25 -19.21 -39.50 24.65
N ALA A 26 -19.59 -40.71 24.28
CA ALA A 26 -19.81 -41.20 22.93
C ALA A 26 -20.74 -40.32 22.09
N THR A 27 -20.46 -40.31 20.78
CA THR A 27 -21.38 -40.01 19.65
C THR A 27 -22.27 -38.76 19.75
N SER A 28 -22.09 -37.88 18.77
CA SER A 28 -22.93 -36.71 18.41
C SER A 28 -22.63 -35.39 19.14
N CYS A 29 -23.09 -34.32 18.49
CA CYS A 29 -22.58 -32.96 18.54
C CYS A 29 -22.82 -32.22 19.87
N SER A 30 -21.95 -31.22 20.12
CA SER A 30 -22.13 -29.97 20.91
C SER A 30 -21.65 -29.85 22.37
N THR A 31 -20.69 -28.91 22.53
CA THR A 31 -20.47 -27.88 23.59
C THR A 31 -19.97 -28.19 25.02
N VAL A 32 -19.13 -27.24 25.50
CA VAL A 32 -18.72 -26.86 26.90
C VAL A 32 -17.37 -27.49 27.38
N SER A 33 -16.40 -26.85 28.06
CA SER A 33 -16.25 -25.57 28.81
C SER A 33 -14.87 -24.86 28.61
N ARG A 34 -14.79 -23.61 29.09
CA ARG A 34 -13.75 -22.58 28.89
C ARG A 34 -12.52 -22.69 29.82
N SER A 35 -11.31 -22.56 29.25
CA SER A 35 -10.19 -21.78 29.81
C SER A 35 -9.22 -21.34 28.68
N SER A 36 -8.50 -20.23 28.91
CA SER A 36 -7.99 -19.28 27.89
C SER A 36 -6.63 -19.57 27.25
N ASN A 37 -6.49 -19.13 25.98
CA ASN A 37 -5.30 -18.72 25.21
C ASN A 37 -4.00 -19.54 25.37
N ASN A 38 -3.77 -20.59 24.56
CA ASN A 38 -2.44 -21.21 24.43
C ASN A 38 -2.15 -21.82 23.04
N SER A 39 -0.89 -21.79 22.60
CA SER A 39 -0.39 -22.17 21.26
C SER A 39 0.23 -23.57 21.20
N ASN A 40 -0.42 -24.56 21.82
CA ASN A 40 0.13 -25.90 22.05
C ASN A 40 -0.71 -26.98 21.33
N PHE A 41 -0.07 -28.03 20.82
CA PHE A 41 -0.73 -29.17 20.18
C PHE A 41 -0.49 -30.46 20.97
N VAL A 42 -1.57 -31.21 21.23
CA VAL A 42 -1.54 -32.45 22.02
C VAL A 42 -1.97 -33.63 21.14
N PHE A 43 -1.20 -34.72 21.18
CA PHE A 43 -1.51 -35.99 20.54
C PHE A 43 -1.61 -37.10 21.60
N ASN A 44 -2.68 -37.90 21.60
CA ASN A 44 -2.96 -38.92 22.62
C ASN A 44 -3.82 -40.08 22.07
N LYS A 45 -3.66 -41.29 22.64
CA LYS A 45 -4.39 -42.52 22.29
C LYS A 45 -5.60 -42.82 23.21
N LYS A 46 -5.66 -42.36 24.49
CA LYS A 46 -6.79 -42.61 25.46
C LYS A 46 -6.91 -41.58 26.63
N ASP A 47 -8.05 -41.53 27.30
CA ASP A 47 -8.48 -40.44 28.23
C ASP A 47 -7.69 -40.23 29.54
N THR A 48 -6.71 -41.08 29.89
CA THR A 48 -5.94 -40.95 31.16
C THR A 48 -4.44 -41.05 30.92
N ILE A 49 -3.76 -39.91 30.76
CA ILE A 49 -2.32 -39.82 30.45
C ILE A 49 -1.48 -39.89 31.74
N HIS A 50 -0.48 -40.77 31.77
CA HIS A 50 0.42 -40.92 32.92
C HIS A 50 1.85 -40.44 32.62
N HIS A 51 2.22 -40.28 31.35
CA HIS A 51 3.56 -39.84 30.96
C HIS A 51 3.52 -39.00 29.68
N TRP A 52 4.27 -37.90 29.63
CA TRP A 52 4.29 -36.97 28.49
C TRP A 52 5.61 -36.98 27.74
N THR A 53 5.58 -36.93 26.41
CA THR A 53 6.74 -36.55 25.59
C THR A 53 6.56 -35.11 25.13
N VAL A 54 7.38 -34.19 25.62
CA VAL A 54 7.30 -32.77 25.27
C VAL A 54 8.37 -32.46 24.22
N ILE A 55 7.94 -32.00 23.04
CA ILE A 55 8.81 -31.59 21.94
C ILE A 55 8.78 -30.07 21.83
N SER A 56 9.93 -29.44 22.12
CA SER A 56 10.12 -28.00 22.02
C SER A 56 10.91 -27.63 20.77
N ILE A 57 10.31 -26.85 19.85
CA ILE A 57 10.99 -26.37 18.63
C ILE A 57 11.46 -24.92 18.86
N LEU A 58 12.78 -24.74 19.05
CA LEU A 58 13.40 -23.47 19.46
C LEU A 58 14.59 -23.10 18.56
N ASP A 59 14.87 -21.80 18.41
CA ASP A 59 16.00 -21.27 17.63
C ASP A 59 17.10 -20.62 18.51
N SER A 60 16.76 -20.18 19.71
CA SER A 60 17.67 -19.52 20.66
C SER A 60 18.27 -20.49 21.68
N PRO A 61 19.62 -20.53 21.84
CA PRO A 61 20.28 -21.27 22.92
C PRO A 61 19.76 -20.92 24.32
N ILE A 62 19.51 -19.63 24.57
CA ILE A 62 19.02 -19.15 25.86
C ILE A 62 17.62 -19.73 26.16
N LEU A 63 16.76 -19.81 25.15
CA LEU A 63 15.43 -20.41 25.31
C LEU A 63 15.51 -21.92 25.50
N ILE A 64 16.47 -22.59 24.85
CA ILE A 64 16.73 -24.01 25.00
C ILE A 64 17.10 -24.32 26.46
N ASP A 65 18.07 -23.59 27.01
CA ASP A 65 18.53 -23.81 28.38
C ASP A 65 17.43 -23.49 29.40
N LEU A 66 16.69 -22.38 29.20
CA LEU A 66 15.55 -22.03 30.05
C LEU A 66 14.45 -23.11 30.04
N THR A 67 14.14 -23.66 28.87
CA THR A 67 13.12 -24.71 28.71
C THR A 67 13.54 -25.99 29.43
N LYS A 68 14.82 -26.38 29.32
CA LYS A 68 15.38 -27.54 30.03
C LYS A 68 15.27 -27.37 31.54
N THR A 69 15.66 -26.21 32.07
CA THR A 69 15.56 -25.92 33.50
C THR A 69 14.12 -26.00 34.01
N LEU A 70 13.16 -25.48 33.25
CA LEU A 70 11.74 -25.42 33.67
C LEU A 70 11.03 -26.78 33.66
N LEU A 71 11.48 -27.73 32.83
CA LEU A 71 10.91 -29.08 32.77
C LEU A 71 11.70 -30.09 33.61
N GLN A 72 12.83 -29.68 34.20
CA GLN A 72 13.72 -30.56 34.95
C GLN A 72 13.00 -31.26 36.11
N ASP A 73 12.12 -30.57 36.83
CA ASP A 73 11.38 -31.14 37.96
C ASP A 73 10.42 -32.26 37.52
N LEU A 74 9.76 -32.09 36.37
CA LEU A 74 8.83 -33.09 35.81
C LEU A 74 9.56 -34.30 35.24
N VAL A 75 10.71 -34.07 34.61
CA VAL A 75 11.59 -35.15 34.14
C VAL A 75 12.13 -35.94 35.33
N THR A 76 12.57 -35.26 36.38
CA THR A 76 13.09 -35.89 37.61
C THR A 76 11.99 -36.67 38.34
N ALA A 77 10.74 -36.20 38.30
CA ALA A 77 9.58 -36.89 38.84
C ALA A 77 9.06 -38.05 37.97
N GLY A 78 9.68 -38.34 36.81
CA GLY A 78 9.25 -39.39 35.89
C GLY A 78 7.93 -39.08 35.14
N GLN A 79 7.43 -37.85 35.23
CA GLN A 79 6.13 -37.45 34.69
C GLN A 79 6.19 -37.06 33.21
N CYS A 80 7.38 -36.70 32.70
CA CYS A 80 7.58 -36.44 31.29
C CYS A 80 8.99 -36.78 30.79
N THR A 81 9.09 -37.13 29.51
CA THR A 81 10.29 -37.07 28.70
C THR A 81 10.28 -35.75 27.94
N HIS A 82 11.41 -35.04 27.94
CA HIS A 82 11.54 -33.77 27.24
C HIS A 82 12.60 -33.86 26.15
N VAL A 83 12.24 -33.41 24.94
CA VAL A 83 13.14 -33.33 23.79
C VAL A 83 13.15 -31.90 23.28
N VAL A 84 14.34 -31.28 23.29
CA VAL A 84 14.54 -29.96 22.69
C VAL A 84 15.15 -30.10 21.32
N TRP A 85 14.48 -29.52 20.33
CA TRP A 85 14.96 -29.50 18.97
C TRP A 85 15.37 -28.08 18.57
N ARG A 86 16.66 -27.91 18.26
CA ARG A 86 17.22 -26.64 17.80
C ARG A 86 17.10 -26.53 16.28
N LEU A 87 16.13 -25.76 15.79
CA LEU A 87 16.20 -25.22 14.43
C LEU A 87 17.14 -24.03 14.48
N SER A 88 18.39 -24.20 14.01
CA SER A 88 19.15 -23.05 13.52
C SER A 88 18.34 -22.31 12.46
N ASP A 89 18.66 -21.03 12.18
CA ASP A 89 18.10 -20.27 11.04
C ASP A 89 18.44 -20.97 9.73
N THR A 90 17.74 -22.06 9.49
CA THR A 90 17.86 -22.95 8.36
C THR A 90 16.72 -22.58 7.44
N CYS A 91 17.09 -22.29 6.20
CA CYS A 91 16.14 -22.00 5.13
C CYS A 91 15.02 -23.05 5.12
N HIS A 92 13.76 -22.62 4.95
CA HIS A 92 12.57 -23.48 4.82
C HIS A 92 12.79 -24.71 3.92
N ALA A 93 13.71 -24.62 2.95
CA ALA A 93 14.05 -25.69 2.04
C ALA A 93 14.74 -26.93 2.67
N THR A 94 15.26 -26.86 3.90
CA THR A 94 15.86 -28.01 4.61
C THR A 94 14.90 -28.70 5.57
N PHE A 95 13.71 -28.13 5.80
CA PHE A 95 12.71 -28.66 6.71
C PHE A 95 12.32 -30.10 6.38
N LEU A 96 11.99 -30.38 5.11
CA LEU A 96 11.67 -31.73 4.64
C LEU A 96 12.87 -32.69 4.70
N SER A 97 14.07 -32.20 4.34
CA SER A 97 15.18 -33.08 3.95
C SER A 97 16.10 -33.53 5.07
N THR A 98 16.10 -32.84 6.21
CA THR A 98 17.09 -33.09 7.28
C THR A 98 16.46 -33.21 8.67
N THR A 99 15.27 -32.67 8.87
CA THR A 99 14.75 -32.43 10.23
C THR A 99 13.40 -33.08 10.46
N LEU A 100 12.52 -33.08 9.46
CA LEU A 100 11.14 -33.52 9.63
C LEU A 100 11.03 -35.00 10.03
N GLU A 101 11.74 -35.92 9.36
CA GLU A 101 11.65 -37.36 9.64
C GLU A 101 11.99 -37.70 11.10
N SER A 102 13.09 -37.14 11.61
CA SER A 102 13.50 -37.32 13.01
C SER A 102 12.46 -36.76 13.99
N ILE A 103 11.81 -35.64 13.66
CA ILE A 103 10.77 -35.05 14.50
C ILE A 103 9.50 -35.92 14.48
N LEU A 104 9.10 -36.41 13.30
CA LEU A 104 7.95 -37.31 13.17
C LEU A 104 8.16 -38.60 13.96
N GLN A 105 9.35 -39.18 13.90
CA GLN A 105 9.70 -40.37 14.67
C GLN A 105 9.61 -40.11 16.18
N GLN A 106 10.08 -38.96 16.67
CA GLN A 106 9.96 -38.62 18.10
C GLN A 106 8.51 -38.37 18.54
N ILE A 107 7.67 -37.85 17.65
CA ILE A 107 6.22 -37.75 17.92
C ILE A 107 5.64 -39.15 18.03
N ASP A 108 6.00 -40.06 17.12
CA ASP A 108 5.57 -41.46 17.17
C ASP A 108 6.08 -42.15 18.44
N ASP A 109 7.36 -42.05 18.78
CA ASP A 109 7.93 -42.61 20.02
C ASP A 109 7.22 -42.06 21.28
N GLY A 110 6.74 -40.82 21.20
CA GLY A 110 6.00 -40.16 22.26
C GLY A 110 4.52 -40.56 22.36
N ILE A 111 3.93 -41.11 21.31
CA ILE A 111 2.52 -41.56 21.22
C ILE A 111 2.42 -43.08 21.35
N ASP A 112 3.30 -43.81 20.66
CA ASP A 112 3.34 -45.26 20.51
C ASP A 112 4.63 -45.84 21.12
N CYS A 113 4.48 -46.41 22.32
CA CYS A 113 5.28 -47.56 22.72
C CYS A 113 4.33 -48.73 22.91
N GLU A 114 4.02 -49.45 21.83
CA GLU A 114 3.48 -50.81 21.97
C GLU A 114 4.61 -51.77 22.34
N THR A 115 5.06 -51.75 23.59
CA THR A 115 5.76 -52.89 24.23
C THR A 115 5.81 -52.71 25.74
N ASN A 116 5.02 -53.52 26.45
CA ASN A 116 5.33 -54.19 27.72
C ASN A 116 6.30 -53.50 28.69
N ASN A 117 5.93 -52.36 29.27
CA ASN A 117 6.51 -51.95 30.55
C ASN A 117 5.37 -51.70 31.52
N GLU A 118 5.08 -52.74 32.32
CA GLU A 118 4.38 -52.58 33.58
C GLU A 118 5.23 -51.67 34.46
N ASP A 119 4.63 -50.61 34.99
CA ASP A 119 5.21 -49.88 36.12
C ASP A 119 5.30 -50.82 37.33
N ILE A 120 6.09 -50.49 38.36
CA ILE A 120 6.32 -51.33 39.57
C ILE A 120 5.00 -51.71 40.30
N ASN A 121 3.88 -51.06 39.93
CA ASN A 121 2.52 -51.30 40.43
C ASN A 121 1.51 -51.82 39.37
N GLY A 122 1.94 -52.30 38.21
CA GLY A 122 1.08 -53.02 37.25
C GLY A 122 0.02 -52.20 36.49
N ARG A 123 0.19 -50.88 36.31
CA ARG A 123 -0.74 -50.04 35.51
C ARG A 123 -0.16 -49.72 34.13
N SER A 124 -0.98 -49.80 33.08
CA SER A 124 -0.59 -49.37 31.73
C SER A 124 -0.43 -47.84 31.69
N THR A 125 0.73 -47.34 31.28
CA THR A 125 0.99 -45.91 31.16
C THR A 125 0.54 -45.41 29.78
N ASN A 126 -0.59 -44.68 29.70
CA ASN A 126 -0.92 -43.99 28.46
C ASN A 126 0.02 -42.80 28.28
N LYS A 127 0.50 -42.62 27.04
CA LYS A 127 1.46 -41.60 26.66
C LYS A 127 0.81 -40.55 25.78
N ALA A 128 1.29 -39.32 25.88
CA ALA A 128 0.89 -38.23 25.00
C ALA A 128 2.09 -37.41 24.55
N CYS A 129 2.03 -36.91 23.32
CA CYS A 129 3.03 -35.99 22.79
C CYS A 129 2.49 -34.56 22.78
N LEU A 130 3.25 -33.63 23.37
CA LEU A 130 2.99 -32.20 23.35
C LEU A 130 4.00 -31.52 22.43
N VAL A 131 3.54 -30.97 21.31
CA VAL A 131 4.38 -30.20 20.38
C VAL A 131 4.12 -28.72 20.56
N HIS A 132 5.16 -27.96 20.92
CA HIS A 132 5.03 -26.52 21.13
C HIS A 132 6.24 -25.73 20.59
N CYS A 133 6.05 -24.42 20.44
CA CYS A 133 7.13 -23.48 20.11
C CYS A 133 7.04 -22.22 20.97
N ALA A 134 8.17 -21.53 21.19
CA ALA A 134 8.25 -20.38 22.10
C ALA A 134 7.40 -19.16 21.69
N LYS A 135 6.93 -19.08 20.43
CA LYS A 135 6.12 -17.95 19.95
C LYS A 135 4.73 -18.35 19.44
N GLY A 136 4.42 -19.65 19.35
CA GLY A 136 3.15 -20.12 18.79
C GLY A 136 2.94 -19.86 17.30
N VAL A 137 3.97 -19.47 16.55
CA VAL A 137 3.84 -19.08 15.13
C VAL A 137 4.69 -20.01 14.25
N SER A 138 3.98 -20.74 13.39
CA SER A 138 4.42 -21.37 12.14
C SER A 138 5.12 -22.74 12.15
N ARG A 139 6.21 -22.95 12.91
CA ARG A 139 7.03 -24.19 12.81
C ARG A 139 6.36 -25.42 13.42
N SER A 140 5.81 -25.29 14.63
CA SER A 140 5.06 -26.37 15.29
C SER A 140 3.82 -26.77 14.48
N VAL A 141 3.13 -25.79 13.90
CA VAL A 141 1.98 -26.01 13.01
C VAL A 141 2.41 -26.78 11.76
N ALA A 142 3.49 -26.38 11.10
CA ALA A 142 4.00 -27.07 9.93
C ALA A 142 4.38 -28.53 10.24
N THR A 143 5.02 -28.78 11.39
CA THR A 143 5.32 -30.14 11.86
C THR A 143 4.05 -30.95 12.10
N CYS A 144 3.02 -30.37 12.73
CA CYS A 144 1.76 -31.06 12.97
C CYS A 144 1.02 -31.38 11.66
N VAL A 145 0.98 -30.44 10.71
CA VAL A 145 0.40 -30.67 9.37
C VAL A 145 1.17 -31.77 8.65
N ALA A 146 2.50 -31.73 8.67
CA ALA A 146 3.33 -32.76 8.07
C ALA A 146 3.12 -34.14 8.72
N TYR A 147 2.91 -34.20 10.04
CA TYR A 147 2.59 -35.43 10.75
C TYR A 147 1.26 -36.03 10.28
N LEU A 148 0.20 -35.21 10.24
CA LEU A 148 -1.12 -35.65 9.78
C LEU A 148 -1.12 -36.15 8.33
N LEU A 149 -0.33 -35.51 7.46
CA LEU A 149 -0.14 -35.93 6.07
C LEU A 149 0.68 -37.23 5.98
N SER A 150 1.83 -37.29 6.67
CA SER A 150 2.78 -38.41 6.56
C SER A 150 2.24 -39.71 7.18
N ARG A 151 1.41 -39.58 8.21
CA ARG A 151 0.75 -40.72 8.88
C ARG A 151 -0.67 -40.96 8.37
N ARG A 152 -1.06 -40.29 7.27
CA ARG A 152 -2.32 -40.48 6.53
C ARG A 152 -3.59 -40.32 7.37
N TYR A 153 -3.56 -39.42 8.35
CA TYR A 153 -4.77 -38.96 9.03
C TYR A 153 -5.63 -38.04 8.14
N CYS A 154 -5.05 -37.50 7.07
CA CYS A 154 -5.71 -36.67 6.06
C CYS A 154 -4.92 -36.70 4.74
N ASN A 155 -5.53 -36.19 3.67
CA ASN A 155 -4.93 -36.22 2.33
C ASN A 155 -4.43 -34.86 1.85
N THR A 156 -5.00 -33.76 2.37
CA THR A 156 -4.66 -32.41 1.92
C THR A 156 -4.09 -31.54 3.03
N VAL A 157 -3.24 -30.58 2.66
CA VAL A 157 -2.70 -29.58 3.62
C VAL A 157 -3.86 -28.82 4.29
N GLN A 158 -4.92 -28.56 3.54
CA GLN A 158 -6.10 -27.86 4.04
C GLN A 158 -6.87 -28.71 5.06
N GLU A 159 -7.14 -29.98 4.79
CA GLU A 159 -7.76 -30.91 5.74
C GLU A 159 -6.94 -31.05 7.02
N ALA A 160 -5.61 -31.18 6.90
CA ALA A 160 -4.71 -31.25 8.05
C ALA A 160 -4.84 -29.99 8.93
N MET A 161 -4.84 -28.81 8.31
CA MET A 161 -5.03 -27.56 9.02
C MET A 161 -6.42 -27.47 9.65
N ASP A 162 -7.46 -27.97 9.01
CA ASP A 162 -8.82 -27.98 9.53
C ASP A 162 -8.98 -28.93 10.73
N ILE A 163 -8.32 -30.09 10.70
CA ILE A 163 -8.21 -31.00 11.86
C ILE A 163 -7.52 -30.29 13.03
N ILE A 164 -6.42 -29.59 12.76
CA ILE A 164 -5.69 -28.84 13.79
C ILE A 164 -6.53 -27.68 14.32
N ARG A 165 -7.27 -26.95 13.48
CA ARG A 165 -8.18 -25.87 13.89
C ARG A 165 -9.30 -26.41 14.79
N LYS A 166 -9.88 -27.55 14.40
CA LYS A 166 -11.00 -28.19 15.10
C LYS A 166 -10.57 -28.74 16.47
N ASN A 167 -9.36 -29.29 16.58
CA ASN A 167 -8.88 -29.96 17.80
C ASN A 167 -7.96 -29.07 18.68
N GLY A 168 -7.26 -28.10 18.09
CA GLY A 168 -6.17 -27.34 18.73
C GLY A 168 -6.53 -26.00 19.37
N ARG A 169 -7.83 -25.66 19.47
CA ARG A 169 -8.33 -24.39 20.05
C ARG A 169 -7.67 -23.10 19.48
N GLN A 170 -7.06 -23.16 18.29
CA GLN A 170 -6.53 -22.00 17.57
C GLN A 170 -7.37 -21.69 16.31
N PRO A 171 -7.99 -20.50 16.21
CA PRO A 171 -8.66 -20.06 14.98
C PRO A 171 -7.69 -19.89 13.80
N GLU A 172 -6.41 -19.66 14.07
CA GLU A 172 -5.41 -19.25 13.10
C GLU A 172 -4.28 -20.28 12.94
N VAL A 173 -4.58 -21.35 12.19
CA VAL A 173 -3.59 -22.34 11.74
C VAL A 173 -3.08 -21.92 10.35
N SER A 174 -1.89 -21.32 10.30
CA SER A 174 -1.26 -20.87 9.04
C SER A 174 0.26 -21.06 9.08
N PRO A 175 0.81 -22.11 8.44
CA PRO A 175 2.25 -22.22 8.19
C PRO A 175 2.78 -21.01 7.40
N ASN A 176 4.07 -20.69 7.55
CA ASN A 176 4.73 -19.66 6.75
C ASN A 176 4.74 -20.12 5.29
N LEU A 177 4.74 -19.17 4.35
CA LEU A 177 4.77 -19.45 2.90
C LEU A 177 5.86 -20.47 2.51
N GLY A 178 7.05 -20.38 3.12
CA GLY A 178 8.14 -21.31 2.86
C GLY A 178 7.87 -22.75 3.34
N PHE A 179 7.20 -22.91 4.49
CA PHE A 179 6.76 -24.22 4.97
C PHE A 179 5.56 -24.73 4.17
N LEU A 180 4.64 -23.84 3.77
CA LEU A 180 3.46 -24.20 2.97
C LEU A 180 3.86 -24.85 1.64
N ALA A 181 4.87 -24.30 0.95
CA ALA A 181 5.40 -24.91 -0.28
C ALA A 181 5.96 -26.33 -0.04
N SER A 182 6.64 -26.52 1.08
CA SER A 182 7.17 -27.83 1.50
C SER A 182 6.05 -28.82 1.83
N LEU A 183 5.01 -28.37 2.53
CA LEU A 183 3.85 -29.19 2.89
C LEU A 183 3.01 -29.58 1.66
N ARG A 184 2.87 -28.68 0.68
CA ARG A 184 2.24 -28.99 -0.61
C ARG A 184 3.02 -30.04 -1.40
N ALA A 185 4.35 -30.02 -1.33
CA ALA A 185 5.17 -31.07 -1.95
C ALA A 185 4.92 -32.43 -1.29
N LEU A 186 4.75 -32.46 0.04
CA LEU A 186 4.39 -33.66 0.79
C LEU A 186 2.98 -34.17 0.45
N GLU A 187 2.01 -33.26 0.34
CA GLU A 187 0.63 -33.54 -0.13
C GLU A 187 0.60 -34.12 -1.55
N GLN A 188 1.36 -33.54 -2.49
CA GLN A 188 1.51 -34.06 -3.85
C GLN A 188 2.13 -35.46 -3.93
N CYS A 189 2.81 -35.89 -2.86
CA CYS A 189 3.39 -37.23 -2.73
C CYS A 189 2.55 -38.11 -1.77
N HIS A 190 1.31 -37.73 -1.48
CA HIS A 190 0.39 -38.49 -0.62
C HIS A 190 1.00 -38.84 0.76
N GLY A 191 1.74 -37.89 1.34
CA GLY A 191 2.40 -38.07 2.64
C GLY A 191 3.69 -38.90 2.60
N ASN A 192 4.11 -39.40 1.43
CA ASN A 192 5.38 -40.13 1.32
C ASN A 192 6.55 -39.16 1.45
N LEU A 193 7.19 -39.16 2.62
CA LEU A 193 8.27 -38.24 2.93
C LEU A 193 9.51 -38.46 2.05
N SER A 194 9.90 -39.71 1.79
CA SER A 194 11.06 -40.02 0.95
C SER A 194 10.85 -39.55 -0.50
N GLU A 195 9.66 -39.80 -1.05
CA GLU A 195 9.27 -39.33 -2.38
C GLU A 195 9.18 -37.80 -2.42
N ALA A 196 8.59 -37.17 -1.40
CA ALA A 196 8.51 -35.73 -1.27
C ALA A 196 9.90 -35.08 -1.16
N ILE A 197 10.86 -35.70 -0.45
CA ILE A 197 12.25 -35.23 -0.36
C ILE A 197 12.92 -35.33 -1.73
N VAL A 198 12.78 -36.46 -2.42
CA VAL A 198 13.34 -36.66 -3.77
C VAL A 198 12.72 -35.65 -4.73
N ARG A 199 11.40 -35.49 -4.73
CA ARG A 199 10.66 -34.53 -5.56
C ARG A 199 11.00 -33.10 -5.22
N TRP A 200 11.21 -32.74 -3.95
CA TRP A 200 11.62 -31.40 -3.52
C TRP A 200 13.07 -31.08 -3.92
N LYS A 201 13.98 -32.04 -3.73
CA LYS A 201 15.38 -31.96 -4.20
C LYS A 201 15.45 -31.90 -5.73
N ASN A 202 14.58 -32.64 -6.42
CA ASN A 202 14.48 -32.64 -7.87
C ASN A 202 13.78 -31.39 -8.39
N HIS A 203 12.76 -30.85 -7.71
CA HIS A 203 12.13 -29.57 -8.04
C HIS A 203 13.16 -28.42 -8.01
N LYS A 204 14.16 -28.49 -7.11
CA LYS A 204 15.32 -27.58 -7.14
C LYS A 204 16.30 -27.83 -8.30
N LYS A 205 16.35 -29.05 -8.85
CA LYS A 205 17.19 -29.44 -9.99
C LYS A 205 16.49 -29.32 -11.36
N THR A 206 15.15 -29.36 -11.40
CA THR A 206 14.31 -29.32 -12.61
C THR A 206 13.60 -27.99 -12.80
N GLN A 207 13.70 -27.06 -11.85
CA GLN A 207 13.59 -25.65 -12.20
C GLN A 207 14.70 -25.34 -13.22
N PRO A 208 14.40 -24.70 -14.36
CA PRO A 208 15.43 -24.23 -15.26
C PRO A 208 16.43 -23.43 -14.41
N THR A 209 17.69 -23.83 -14.43
CA THR A 209 18.78 -23.29 -13.60
C THR A 209 19.16 -21.85 -13.95
N ASN A 210 18.26 -21.06 -14.56
CA ASN A 210 18.49 -19.66 -14.92
C ASN A 210 17.24 -18.76 -14.81
N ILE A 211 16.21 -19.11 -14.04
CA ILE A 211 15.14 -18.14 -13.73
C ILE A 211 15.60 -17.27 -12.55
N THR A 212 16.04 -16.04 -12.84
CA THR A 212 16.31 -15.05 -11.80
C THR A 212 15.01 -14.69 -11.10
N VAL A 213 14.91 -15.01 -9.80
CA VAL A 213 13.77 -14.63 -8.96
C VAL A 213 14.18 -13.46 -8.07
N PHE A 214 13.49 -12.33 -8.23
CA PHE A 214 13.68 -11.15 -7.40
C PHE A 214 12.95 -11.29 -6.07
N ASP A 215 13.50 -10.73 -5.00
CA ASP A 215 12.78 -10.67 -3.72
C ASP A 215 11.62 -9.68 -3.80
N VAL A 216 11.80 -8.59 -4.56
CA VAL A 216 10.79 -7.55 -4.79
C VAL A 216 10.85 -7.05 -6.23
N ALA A 217 9.70 -7.02 -6.91
CA ALA A 217 9.51 -6.25 -8.14
C ALA A 217 8.73 -4.96 -7.83
N ILE A 218 9.15 -3.84 -8.41
CA ILE A 218 8.53 -2.52 -8.23
C ILE A 218 8.09 -2.01 -9.61
N ILE A 219 6.82 -1.65 -9.77
CA ILE A 219 6.28 -1.09 -11.01
C ILE A 219 6.29 0.43 -10.92
N GLY A 220 7.16 1.07 -11.69
CA GLY A 220 7.33 2.52 -11.80
C GLY A 220 8.49 3.05 -10.96
N SER A 221 9.25 3.99 -11.53
CA SER A 221 10.34 4.74 -10.91
C SER A 221 9.98 6.22 -10.68
N GLY A 222 8.69 6.48 -10.47
CA GLY A 222 8.21 7.74 -9.92
C GLY A 222 8.64 7.96 -8.47
N PRO A 223 8.20 9.06 -7.81
CA PRO A 223 8.60 9.36 -6.45
C PRO A 223 8.31 8.22 -5.45
N SER A 224 7.20 7.50 -5.60
CA SER A 224 6.87 6.31 -4.78
C SER A 224 7.82 5.14 -5.03
N GLY A 225 8.10 4.81 -6.30
CA GLY A 225 9.02 3.73 -6.65
C GLY A 225 10.44 3.97 -6.17
N LEU A 226 10.93 5.21 -6.30
CA LEU A 226 12.26 5.61 -5.84
C LEU A 226 12.43 5.43 -4.33
N VAL A 227 11.48 5.92 -3.52
CA VAL A 227 11.56 5.76 -2.06
C VAL A 227 11.31 4.32 -1.63
N SER A 228 10.50 3.54 -2.36
CA SER A 228 10.35 2.10 -2.13
C SER A 228 11.65 1.35 -2.33
N ALA A 229 12.32 1.52 -3.48
CA ALA A 229 13.59 0.86 -3.76
C ALA A 229 14.68 1.28 -2.76
N LYS A 230 14.80 2.58 -2.48
CA LYS A 230 15.75 3.09 -1.49
C LYS A 230 15.47 2.55 -0.08
N SER A 231 14.21 2.51 0.35
CA SER A 231 13.86 2.00 1.69
C SER A 231 14.18 0.51 1.83
N LEU A 232 14.02 -0.28 0.77
CA LEU A 232 14.43 -1.69 0.74
C LEU A 232 15.97 -1.83 0.79
N LEU A 233 16.70 -0.99 0.04
CA LEU A 233 18.17 -0.95 0.10
C LEU A 233 18.69 -0.60 1.50
N ASP A 234 18.08 0.37 2.18
CA ASP A 234 18.40 0.71 3.58
C ASP A 234 18.18 -0.47 4.53
N GLN A 235 17.28 -1.40 4.18
CA GLN A 235 17.04 -2.64 4.91
C GLN A 235 18.00 -3.78 4.48
N GLY A 236 18.96 -3.53 3.59
CA GLY A 236 19.89 -4.54 3.09
C GLY A 236 19.26 -5.49 2.06
N ILE A 237 18.09 -5.16 1.52
CA ILE A 237 17.44 -5.92 0.45
C ILE A 237 17.94 -5.34 -0.88
N SER A 238 18.72 -6.13 -1.63
CA SER A 238 19.36 -5.69 -2.88
C SER A 238 18.89 -6.43 -4.12
N ASN A 239 18.29 -7.63 -3.96
CA ASN A 239 17.73 -8.42 -5.05
C ASN A 239 16.34 -7.87 -5.47
N ILE A 240 16.37 -6.70 -6.08
CA ILE A 240 15.19 -5.91 -6.46
C ILE A 240 15.26 -5.62 -7.96
N VAL A 241 14.09 -5.58 -8.61
CA VAL A 241 13.95 -5.01 -9.94
C VAL A 241 12.91 -3.89 -9.93
N VAL A 242 13.28 -2.73 -10.46
CA VAL A 242 12.34 -1.63 -10.73
C VAL A 242 12.06 -1.62 -12.23
N LEU A 243 10.79 -1.58 -12.62
CA LEU A 243 10.35 -1.60 -14.02
C LEU A 243 9.76 -0.24 -14.37
N GLU A 244 10.41 0.49 -15.25
CA GLU A 244 10.01 1.83 -15.66
C GLU A 244 9.76 1.88 -17.16
N GLU A 245 8.57 2.34 -17.57
CA GLU A 245 8.20 2.41 -18.98
C GLU A 245 8.94 3.54 -19.72
N THR A 246 9.32 4.61 -19.02
CA THR A 246 10.05 5.75 -19.61
C THR A 246 11.56 5.51 -19.60
N SER A 247 12.35 6.40 -20.23
CA SER A 247 13.80 6.23 -20.26
C SER A 247 14.52 6.80 -19.04
N THR A 248 13.82 7.55 -18.18
CA THR A 248 14.39 8.21 -17.00
C THR A 248 13.37 8.24 -15.84
N ALA A 249 13.87 8.23 -14.61
CA ALA A 249 13.01 8.33 -13.42
C ALA A 249 12.29 9.69 -13.32
N GLY A 250 11.26 9.72 -12.47
CA GLY A 250 10.51 10.96 -12.13
C GLY A 250 9.00 10.83 -12.26
N GLY A 251 8.50 9.81 -12.96
CA GLY A 251 7.07 9.55 -13.11
C GLY A 251 6.33 10.74 -13.72
N LEU A 252 5.29 11.22 -13.05
CA LEU A 252 4.49 12.38 -13.49
C LEU A 252 5.36 13.59 -13.87
N TRP A 253 6.40 13.88 -13.10
CA TRP A 253 7.20 15.09 -13.27
C TRP A 253 8.13 15.04 -14.49
N ASN A 254 8.36 13.84 -15.03
CA ASN A 254 9.12 13.63 -16.25
C ASN A 254 8.23 13.88 -17.48
N ARG A 255 8.11 15.15 -17.88
CA ARG A 255 7.21 15.62 -18.95
C ARG A 255 7.41 14.92 -20.30
N GLU A 256 8.64 14.54 -20.63
CA GLU A 256 8.97 13.95 -21.92
C GLU A 256 9.23 12.45 -21.84
N GLY A 257 9.29 11.88 -20.62
CA GLY A 257 9.67 10.48 -20.43
C GLY A 257 11.09 10.15 -20.90
N LYS A 258 11.98 11.16 -20.98
CA LYS A 258 13.20 11.14 -21.79
C LYS A 258 14.46 11.61 -21.08
N ASP A 259 15.59 11.20 -21.63
CA ASP A 259 16.89 11.83 -21.40
C ASP A 259 17.00 13.07 -22.32
N PRO A 260 17.36 14.26 -21.82
CA PRO A 260 17.62 15.44 -22.66
C PRO A 260 18.63 15.22 -23.79
N GLN A 261 19.45 14.17 -23.72
CA GLN A 261 20.44 13.80 -24.74
C GLN A 261 19.90 12.83 -25.80
N ASP A 262 18.66 12.35 -25.68
CA ASP A 262 18.02 11.41 -26.61
C ASP A 262 17.00 12.11 -27.52
N SER A 263 17.40 12.36 -28.78
CA SER A 263 16.64 13.10 -29.80
C SER A 263 15.43 12.36 -30.39
N SER A 264 15.19 11.09 -30.02
CA SER A 264 14.12 10.27 -30.60
C SER A 264 12.73 10.60 -30.02
N ILE A 265 12.10 11.73 -30.39
CA ILE A 265 10.84 12.24 -29.78
C ILE A 265 9.82 11.10 -29.58
N ALA A 266 9.47 10.81 -28.33
CA ALA A 266 8.36 9.94 -27.98
C ALA A 266 7.20 10.90 -27.76
N PRO A 267 6.21 10.96 -28.68
CA PRO A 267 5.11 11.91 -28.54
C PRO A 267 4.35 11.64 -27.24
N ARG A 268 3.77 12.70 -26.64
CA ARG A 268 2.79 12.54 -25.57
C ARG A 268 1.79 11.48 -25.99
N ILE A 269 1.64 10.45 -25.16
CA ILE A 269 0.71 9.37 -25.47
C ILE A 269 -0.70 9.92 -25.30
N ASN A 270 -1.35 10.20 -26.42
CA ASN A 270 -2.75 10.58 -26.47
C ASN A 270 -3.57 9.34 -26.09
N VAL A 271 -4.27 9.43 -24.96
CA VAL A 271 -5.14 8.37 -24.44
C VAL A 271 -6.51 8.99 -24.30
N PRO A 272 -7.41 8.85 -25.29
CA PRO A 272 -8.72 9.49 -25.24
C PRO A 272 -9.52 9.13 -23.98
N CYS A 273 -10.20 10.12 -23.41
CA CYS A 273 -11.11 9.94 -22.30
C CYS A 273 -12.51 9.66 -22.87
N VAL A 274 -13.02 8.48 -22.59
CA VAL A 274 -14.34 8.03 -23.08
C VAL A 274 -15.42 8.54 -22.13
N ILE A 275 -16.33 9.36 -22.63
CA ILE A 275 -17.51 9.83 -21.91
C ILE A 275 -18.66 8.89 -22.19
N ARG A 276 -19.27 8.39 -21.11
CA ARG A 276 -20.38 7.44 -21.15
C ARG A 276 -21.59 8.03 -20.47
N HIS A 277 -22.77 7.76 -21.01
CA HIS A 277 -24.04 8.08 -20.33
C HIS A 277 -24.10 7.33 -19.00
N GLU A 278 -24.45 8.03 -17.92
CA GLU A 278 -24.40 7.44 -16.56
C GLU A 278 -25.38 6.27 -16.41
N GLU A 279 -26.61 6.39 -16.95
CA GLU A 279 -27.64 5.36 -16.82
C GLU A 279 -27.50 4.19 -17.81
N THR A 280 -27.23 4.47 -19.10
CA THR A 280 -27.23 3.44 -20.14
C THR A 280 -25.84 2.85 -20.42
N GLY A 281 -24.77 3.47 -19.92
CA GLY A 281 -23.38 3.08 -20.20
C GLY A 281 -22.90 3.32 -21.63
N GLN A 282 -23.78 3.84 -22.50
CA GLN A 282 -23.50 4.11 -23.91
C GLN A 282 -22.37 5.13 -24.05
N VAL A 283 -21.44 4.86 -24.97
CA VAL A 283 -20.39 5.83 -25.32
C VAL A 283 -21.04 7.01 -26.03
N ILE A 284 -20.87 8.21 -25.47
CA ILE A 284 -21.38 9.46 -26.02
C ILE A 284 -20.33 10.12 -26.90
N ARG A 285 -19.10 10.23 -26.39
CA ARG A 285 -17.99 10.92 -27.07
C ARG A 285 -16.65 10.51 -26.49
N GLU A 286 -15.59 10.60 -27.28
CA GLU A 286 -14.21 10.58 -26.79
C GLU A 286 -13.63 12.00 -26.79
N VAL A 287 -12.97 12.39 -25.71
CA VAL A 287 -12.30 13.69 -25.60
C VAL A 287 -10.79 13.51 -25.51
N PRO A 288 -9.97 14.37 -26.16
CA PRO A 288 -8.52 14.31 -26.05
C PRO A 288 -8.03 14.38 -24.60
N SER A 289 -7.07 13.50 -24.26
CA SER A 289 -6.38 13.47 -22.97
C SER A 289 -4.97 12.87 -23.11
N SER A 290 -4.08 13.22 -22.19
CA SER A 290 -2.73 12.66 -22.10
C SER A 290 -2.59 11.70 -20.91
N SER A 291 -1.73 10.70 -21.04
CA SER A 291 -1.24 9.88 -19.92
C SER A 291 -0.19 10.59 -19.05
N GLN A 292 0.29 11.76 -19.49
CA GLN A 292 1.25 12.63 -18.81
C GLN A 292 0.63 14.03 -18.64
N PRO A 293 -0.03 14.31 -17.51
CA PRO A 293 -0.77 15.56 -17.29
C PRO A 293 0.11 16.70 -16.72
N VAL A 294 1.23 16.98 -17.38
CA VAL A 294 2.08 18.14 -17.06
C VAL A 294 1.85 19.22 -18.11
N TYR A 295 1.80 20.49 -17.74
CA TYR A 295 1.68 21.62 -18.67
C TYR A 295 2.80 22.64 -18.43
N ASP A 296 2.97 23.57 -19.38
CA ASP A 296 3.93 24.65 -19.32
C ASP A 296 3.79 25.43 -18.02
N ASN A 297 4.92 25.70 -17.37
CA ASN A 297 4.99 26.42 -16.10
C ASN A 297 4.29 25.74 -14.91
N LEU A 298 3.96 24.44 -14.99
CA LEU A 298 3.54 23.68 -13.81
C LEU A 298 4.65 23.73 -12.75
N GLN A 299 4.30 24.23 -11.56
CA GLN A 299 5.18 24.32 -10.40
C GLN A 299 4.66 23.46 -9.25
N LEU A 300 5.52 23.19 -8.28
CA LEU A 300 5.06 22.62 -7.01
C LEU A 300 4.02 23.53 -6.35
N ASN A 301 2.97 22.93 -5.79
CA ASN A 301 1.97 23.64 -4.99
C ASN A 301 2.48 24.00 -3.58
N PHE A 302 3.61 23.43 -3.17
CA PHE A 302 4.23 23.62 -1.85
C PHE A 302 5.71 23.90 -1.99
N PRO A 303 6.32 24.61 -1.02
CA PRO A 303 7.74 24.86 -1.06
C PRO A 303 8.56 23.58 -1.15
N LYS A 304 9.65 23.61 -1.92
CA LYS A 304 10.58 22.50 -2.14
C LYS A 304 11.05 21.86 -0.82
N ASP A 305 11.31 22.68 0.20
CA ASP A 305 11.83 22.24 1.51
C ASP A 305 10.77 21.49 2.34
N MET A 306 9.48 21.71 2.04
CA MET A 306 8.35 21.05 2.68
C MET A 306 7.99 19.71 2.01
N THR A 307 8.52 19.48 0.80
CA THR A 307 8.16 18.34 -0.06
C THR A 307 9.33 17.44 -0.42
N SER A 308 10.57 17.87 -0.21
CA SER A 308 11.75 17.02 -0.45
C SER A 308 11.70 15.71 0.33
N PHE A 309 12.31 14.64 -0.15
CA PHE A 309 12.54 13.43 0.62
C PHE A 309 13.43 13.67 1.85
N ILE A 310 13.25 12.85 2.88
CA ILE A 310 13.98 12.92 4.15
C ILE A 310 15.46 12.63 3.88
N GLY A 311 16.35 13.53 4.32
CA GLY A 311 17.79 13.42 4.10
C GLY A 311 18.25 13.74 2.67
N HIS A 312 17.36 14.22 1.79
CA HIS A 312 17.70 14.64 0.43
C HIS A 312 17.03 15.98 0.09
N PRO A 313 17.49 17.12 0.63
CA PRO A 313 16.90 18.43 0.33
C PRO A 313 17.19 18.85 -1.11
N PHE A 314 16.33 19.70 -1.68
CA PHE A 314 16.67 20.43 -2.91
C PHE A 314 17.86 21.37 -2.66
N PRO A 315 18.70 21.63 -3.68
CA PRO A 315 19.73 22.66 -3.58
C PRO A 315 19.14 24.03 -3.17
N SER A 316 19.91 24.83 -2.43
CA SER A 316 19.43 26.09 -1.83
C SER A 316 19.09 27.18 -2.85
N HIS A 317 19.76 27.17 -4.01
CA HIS A 317 19.57 28.16 -5.08
C HIS A 317 18.31 27.91 -5.92
N ILE A 318 17.70 26.72 -5.82
CA ILE A 318 16.46 26.40 -6.54
C ILE A 318 15.30 27.22 -5.97
N GLU A 319 14.45 27.77 -6.84
CA GLU A 319 13.26 28.51 -6.44
C GLU A 319 12.38 27.72 -5.46
N HIS A 320 11.69 28.41 -4.55
CA HIS A 320 10.82 27.74 -3.57
C HIS A 320 9.74 26.83 -4.21
N PHE A 321 9.21 27.23 -5.37
CA PHE A 321 8.18 26.48 -6.09
C PHE A 321 8.74 26.08 -7.46
N PRO A 322 9.65 25.08 -7.50
CA PRO A 322 10.33 24.70 -8.72
C PRO A 322 9.35 24.19 -9.78
N ASN A 323 9.71 24.38 -11.04
CA ASN A 323 8.99 23.84 -12.18
C ASN A 323 9.12 22.31 -12.30
N ALA A 324 8.31 21.70 -13.16
CA ALA A 324 8.28 20.25 -13.33
C ALA A 324 9.64 19.63 -13.71
N GLU A 325 10.41 20.28 -14.58
CA GLU A 325 11.74 19.81 -15.02
C GLU A 325 12.76 19.76 -13.86
N THR A 326 12.74 20.78 -13.01
CA THR A 326 13.59 20.83 -11.82
C THR A 326 13.20 19.74 -10.82
N VAL A 327 11.90 19.46 -10.67
CA VAL A 327 11.40 18.38 -9.81
C VAL A 327 11.79 17.00 -10.37
N ALA A 328 11.69 16.80 -11.69
CA ALA A 328 12.15 15.57 -12.34
C ALA A 328 13.65 15.35 -12.12
N SER A 329 14.46 16.40 -12.34
CA SER A 329 15.91 16.36 -12.13
C SER A 329 16.28 16.00 -10.70
N TYR A 330 15.52 16.52 -9.72
CA TYR A 330 15.66 16.16 -8.31
C TYR A 330 15.41 14.66 -8.06
N TYR A 331 14.33 14.09 -8.62
CA TYR A 331 14.03 12.67 -8.47
C TYR A 331 15.05 11.76 -9.17
N GLN A 332 15.51 12.15 -10.35
CA GLN A 332 16.60 11.44 -11.04
C GLN A 332 17.91 11.51 -10.25
N GLY A 333 18.21 12.67 -9.64
CA GLY A 333 19.35 12.82 -8.73
C GLY A 333 19.27 11.92 -7.50
N TYR A 334 18.07 11.75 -6.94
CA TYR A 334 17.81 10.79 -5.87
C TYR A 334 18.07 9.35 -6.33
N GLY A 335 17.54 8.96 -7.50
CA GLY A 335 17.75 7.64 -8.10
C GLY A 335 19.22 7.29 -8.29
N ARG A 336 20.02 8.21 -8.84
CA ARG A 336 21.48 8.08 -8.97
C ARG A 336 22.18 7.97 -7.63
N ARG A 337 21.91 8.90 -6.71
CA ARG A 337 22.60 9.00 -5.42
C ARG A 337 22.43 7.75 -4.56
N PHE A 338 21.24 7.17 -4.55
CA PHE A 338 20.93 6.01 -3.71
C PHE A 338 21.02 4.67 -4.47
N GLY A 339 21.54 4.69 -5.70
CA GLY A 339 21.78 3.46 -6.48
C GLY A 339 20.52 2.78 -7.02
N VAL A 340 19.36 3.44 -6.97
CA VAL A 340 18.09 2.90 -7.50
C VAL A 340 18.18 2.74 -9.02
N ASP A 341 18.86 3.65 -9.72
CA ASP A 341 19.05 3.55 -11.18
C ASP A 341 19.70 2.23 -11.62
N LYS A 342 20.57 1.65 -10.78
CA LYS A 342 21.22 0.36 -11.07
C LYS A 342 20.27 -0.83 -10.98
N LEU A 343 19.13 -0.66 -10.29
CA LEU A 343 18.08 -1.67 -10.13
C LEU A 343 16.95 -1.49 -11.16
N THR A 344 16.95 -0.36 -11.88
CA THR A 344 15.87 0.03 -12.77
C THR A 344 16.11 -0.46 -14.19
N ARG A 345 15.15 -1.22 -14.72
CA ARG A 345 15.02 -1.49 -16.14
C ARG A 345 14.14 -0.41 -16.76
N TYR A 346 14.79 0.58 -17.36
CA TYR A 346 14.14 1.64 -18.11
C TYR A 346 13.56 1.13 -19.43
N ARG A 347 12.66 1.92 -20.03
CA ARG A 347 11.96 1.60 -21.28
C ARG A 347 11.29 0.23 -21.27
N THR A 348 10.89 -0.25 -20.09
CA THR A 348 10.34 -1.59 -19.88
C THR A 348 8.93 -1.47 -19.32
N ARG A 349 7.93 -1.65 -20.19
CA ARG A 349 6.52 -1.65 -19.81
C ARG A 349 6.14 -2.98 -19.19
N VAL A 350 5.34 -2.92 -18.12
CA VAL A 350 4.69 -4.10 -17.55
C VAL A 350 3.33 -4.26 -18.22
N GLU A 351 3.12 -5.40 -18.88
CA GLU A 351 1.89 -5.71 -19.62
C GLU A 351 0.92 -6.49 -18.75
N GLN A 352 1.43 -7.46 -17.97
CA GLN A 352 0.61 -8.30 -17.09
C GLN A 352 1.39 -8.75 -15.86
N CYS A 353 0.69 -8.93 -14.74
CA CYS A 353 1.17 -9.41 -13.46
C CYS A 353 0.18 -10.43 -12.94
N HIS A 354 0.63 -11.68 -12.85
CA HIS A 354 -0.16 -12.79 -12.36
C HIS A 354 0.57 -13.47 -11.21
N LYS A 355 -0.17 -13.88 -10.17
CA LYS A 355 0.41 -14.66 -9.08
C LYS A 355 0.18 -16.14 -9.34
N GLU A 356 1.26 -16.89 -9.49
CA GLU A 356 1.18 -18.32 -9.80
C GLU A 356 0.81 -19.14 -8.56
N ASP A 357 -0.24 -19.95 -8.65
CA ASP A 357 -0.73 -20.76 -7.53
C ASP A 357 0.26 -21.84 -7.07
N SER A 358 1.01 -22.40 -8.02
CA SER A 358 1.96 -23.49 -7.80
C SER A 358 3.21 -23.04 -7.03
N SER A 359 3.78 -21.90 -7.42
CA SER A 359 5.02 -21.35 -6.86
C SER A 359 4.79 -20.30 -5.77
N GLY A 360 3.62 -19.65 -5.78
CA GLY A 360 3.31 -18.48 -4.97
C GLY A 360 4.05 -17.22 -5.40
N LEU A 361 4.76 -17.25 -6.53
CA LEU A 361 5.51 -16.11 -7.07
C LEU A 361 4.63 -15.24 -7.97
N TRP A 362 5.01 -13.98 -8.07
CA TRP A 362 4.51 -13.07 -9.08
C TRP A 362 5.27 -13.31 -10.38
N ARG A 363 4.53 -13.54 -11.46
CA ARG A 363 5.02 -13.58 -12.83
C ARG A 363 4.60 -12.29 -13.54
N LEU A 364 5.58 -11.49 -13.93
CA LEU A 364 5.39 -10.24 -14.63
C LEU A 364 5.80 -10.43 -16.09
N GLN A 365 4.85 -10.21 -17.01
CA GLN A 365 5.14 -10.08 -18.43
C GLN A 365 5.52 -8.64 -18.73
N THR A 366 6.70 -8.44 -19.29
CA THR A 366 7.23 -7.12 -19.64
C THR A 366 7.53 -7.02 -21.11
N ARG A 367 7.54 -5.79 -21.63
CA ARG A 367 7.93 -5.46 -22.99
C ARG A 367 8.91 -4.30 -22.97
N HIS A 368 10.09 -4.49 -23.54
CA HIS A 368 11.01 -3.39 -23.82
C HIS A 368 10.45 -2.57 -24.99
N ILE A 369 10.14 -1.30 -24.75
CA ILE A 369 9.34 -0.47 -25.67
C ILE A 369 10.05 -0.26 -27.02
N PRO A 370 11.35 0.12 -27.09
CA PRO A 370 12.03 0.32 -28.37
C PRO A 370 12.17 -0.94 -29.23
N THR A 371 12.45 -2.09 -28.62
CA THR A 371 12.76 -3.32 -29.36
C THR A 371 11.56 -4.25 -29.52
N GLY A 372 10.49 -4.03 -28.75
CA GLY A 372 9.33 -4.92 -28.68
C GLY A 372 9.60 -6.25 -27.98
N VAL A 373 10.84 -6.51 -27.53
CA VAL A 373 11.24 -7.76 -26.87
C VAL A 373 10.45 -7.92 -25.58
N THR A 374 9.82 -9.09 -25.44
CA THR A 374 9.08 -9.46 -24.24
C THR A 374 9.91 -10.34 -23.32
N GLU A 375 9.84 -10.10 -22.02
CA GLU A 375 10.50 -10.93 -21.01
C GLU A 375 9.51 -11.31 -19.91
N THR A 376 9.79 -12.43 -19.25
CA THR A 376 9.07 -12.84 -18.05
C THR A 376 9.96 -12.70 -16.83
N ILE A 377 9.52 -11.90 -15.86
CA ILE A 377 10.20 -11.66 -14.60
C ILE A 377 9.44 -12.35 -13.47
N HIS A 378 10.18 -13.00 -12.56
CA HIS A 378 9.58 -13.63 -11.39
C HIS A 378 10.00 -12.89 -10.12
N SER A 379 9.05 -12.66 -9.21
CA SER A 379 9.36 -12.07 -7.90
C SER A 379 8.54 -12.66 -6.77
N ARG A 380 9.05 -12.57 -5.53
CA ARG A 380 8.31 -13.00 -4.33
C ARG A 380 7.26 -11.98 -3.91
N ARG A 381 7.49 -10.70 -4.21
CA ARG A 381 6.63 -9.57 -3.84
C ARG A 381 6.51 -8.59 -5.00
N LEU A 382 5.37 -7.90 -5.04
CA LEU A 382 5.05 -6.89 -6.03
C LEU A 382 4.64 -5.58 -5.35
N LEU A 383 5.33 -4.49 -5.68
CA LEU A 383 4.98 -3.12 -5.27
C LEU A 383 4.47 -2.35 -6.48
N VAL A 384 3.24 -1.87 -6.38
CA VAL A 384 2.58 -1.06 -7.40
C VAL A 384 2.81 0.42 -7.08
N CYS A 385 3.64 1.06 -7.91
CA CYS A 385 4.08 2.45 -7.77
C CYS A 385 3.83 3.27 -9.06
N ASN A 386 2.90 2.84 -9.91
CA ASN A 386 2.63 3.44 -11.24
C ASN A 386 1.91 4.80 -11.18
N GLY A 387 1.44 5.20 -10.01
CA GLY A 387 0.68 6.44 -9.78
C GLY A 387 -0.78 6.36 -10.23
N HIS A 388 -1.52 7.45 -10.07
CA HIS A 388 -2.97 7.48 -10.29
C HIS A 388 -3.47 8.67 -11.14
N PHE A 389 -2.57 9.49 -11.69
CA PHE A 389 -2.92 10.62 -12.57
C PHE A 389 -2.75 10.28 -14.06
N ARG A 390 -3.23 9.10 -14.49
CA ARG A 390 -3.05 8.61 -15.87
C ARG A 390 -4.36 8.36 -16.61
N LYS A 391 -5.41 7.89 -15.94
CA LYS A 391 -6.73 7.65 -16.54
C LYS A 391 -7.63 8.86 -16.33
N ALA A 392 -7.64 9.77 -17.29
CA ALA A 392 -8.49 10.97 -17.26
C ALA A 392 -9.97 10.62 -17.10
N PHE A 393 -10.71 11.48 -16.43
CA PHE A 393 -12.17 11.38 -16.28
C PHE A 393 -12.86 12.65 -16.74
N ALA A 394 -13.90 12.49 -17.55
CA ALA A 394 -14.87 13.54 -17.87
C ALA A 394 -16.29 12.99 -17.64
N PRO A 395 -17.14 13.67 -16.83
CA PRO A 395 -18.49 13.24 -16.58
C PRO A 395 -19.38 13.48 -17.79
N TYR A 396 -20.46 12.70 -17.90
CA TYR A 396 -21.55 13.03 -18.79
C TYR A 396 -22.26 14.29 -18.29
N ILE A 397 -22.64 15.16 -19.23
CA ILE A 397 -23.47 16.33 -18.98
C ILE A 397 -24.70 16.18 -19.86
N ARG A 398 -25.89 16.37 -19.29
CA ARG A 398 -27.15 16.25 -20.02
C ARG A 398 -27.15 17.15 -21.26
N GLY A 399 -27.43 16.59 -22.44
CA GLY A 399 -27.49 17.32 -23.71
C GLY A 399 -26.12 17.62 -24.33
N MET A 400 -25.02 17.07 -23.80
CA MET A 400 -23.68 17.35 -24.33
C MET A 400 -23.44 16.89 -25.77
N GLU A 401 -24.24 15.97 -26.28
CA GLU A 401 -24.29 15.56 -27.67
C GLU A 401 -24.55 16.74 -28.62
N HIS A 402 -25.25 17.78 -28.14
CA HIS A 402 -25.53 19.00 -28.90
C HIS A 402 -24.34 19.95 -28.99
N PHE A 403 -23.34 19.79 -28.12
CA PHE A 403 -22.17 20.67 -28.11
C PHE A 403 -21.26 20.40 -29.32
N GLN A 404 -21.15 21.41 -30.20
CA GLN A 404 -20.30 21.36 -31.41
C GLN A 404 -18.90 21.95 -31.20
N GLY A 405 -18.65 22.62 -30.06
CA GLY A 405 -17.33 23.17 -29.73
C GLY A 405 -16.30 22.11 -29.33
N ARG A 406 -15.08 22.55 -29.06
CA ARG A 406 -13.99 21.66 -28.64
C ARG A 406 -14.21 21.17 -27.22
N MET A 407 -13.98 19.89 -26.98
CA MET A 407 -13.95 19.30 -25.63
C MET A 407 -12.60 18.65 -25.42
N LEU A 408 -11.97 18.87 -24.26
CA LEU A 408 -10.71 18.23 -23.90
C LEU A 408 -10.62 18.06 -22.38
N HIS A 409 -9.80 17.11 -21.93
CA HIS A 409 -9.45 17.00 -20.51
C HIS A 409 -8.23 17.88 -20.17
N SER A 410 -8.09 18.28 -18.91
CA SER A 410 -6.95 19.07 -18.42
C SER A 410 -5.60 18.40 -18.64
N SER A 411 -5.56 17.07 -18.80
CA SER A 411 -4.32 16.37 -19.15
C SER A 411 -3.86 16.62 -20.59
N ALA A 412 -4.76 17.01 -21.50
CA ALA A 412 -4.40 17.42 -22.86
C ALA A 412 -3.93 18.88 -22.93
N PHE A 413 -4.19 19.69 -21.91
CA PHE A 413 -3.68 21.06 -21.86
C PHE A 413 -2.16 21.04 -21.75
N THR A 414 -1.49 21.80 -22.61
CA THR A 414 -0.03 21.95 -22.61
C THR A 414 0.38 23.38 -22.37
N SER A 415 -0.29 24.34 -22.99
CA SER A 415 0.11 25.73 -23.01
C SER A 415 -1.11 26.62 -23.24
N PRO A 416 -1.12 27.88 -22.76
CA PRO A 416 -2.16 28.83 -23.16
C PRO A 416 -2.17 29.09 -24.68
N LEU A 417 -1.10 28.75 -25.40
CA LEU A 417 -1.02 28.80 -26.87
C LEU A 417 -1.92 27.77 -27.58
N ASP A 418 -2.46 26.78 -26.85
CA ASP A 418 -3.39 25.77 -27.38
C ASP A 418 -4.77 26.37 -27.78
N PHE A 419 -4.99 27.63 -27.40
CA PHE A 419 -6.23 28.37 -27.60
C PHE A 419 -6.02 29.61 -28.47
N SER A 420 -7.01 29.87 -29.33
CA SER A 420 -7.02 31.07 -30.16
C SER A 420 -7.32 32.31 -29.32
N SER A 421 -6.75 33.44 -29.71
CA SER A 421 -7.26 34.73 -29.24
C SER A 421 -8.71 34.84 -29.68
N ASN A 422 -9.65 34.96 -28.73
CA ASN A 422 -11.12 35.05 -28.89
C ASN A 422 -11.95 33.80 -28.59
N GLU A 423 -11.36 32.73 -28.04
CA GLU A 423 -12.17 31.61 -27.55
C GLU A 423 -12.74 31.92 -26.15
N THR A 424 -14.00 31.54 -25.92
CA THR A 424 -14.60 31.40 -24.60
C THR A 424 -14.35 29.99 -24.09
N ILE A 425 -13.58 29.87 -23.03
CA ILE A 425 -13.14 28.61 -22.43
C ILE A 425 -13.90 28.39 -21.12
N LEU A 426 -14.74 27.35 -21.11
CA LEU A 426 -15.42 26.86 -19.91
C LEU A 426 -14.64 25.71 -19.29
N ILE A 427 -14.00 25.97 -18.15
CA ILE A 427 -13.27 24.97 -17.36
C ILE A 427 -14.24 24.32 -16.37
N VAL A 428 -14.38 23.00 -16.42
CA VAL A 428 -15.25 22.22 -15.54
C VAL A 428 -14.41 21.60 -14.42
N GLY A 429 -14.61 22.07 -13.18
CA GLY A 429 -13.95 21.53 -11.99
C GLY A 429 -12.97 22.51 -11.36
N GLY A 430 -13.36 23.11 -10.22
CA GLY A 430 -12.51 24.00 -9.41
C GLY A 430 -11.44 23.29 -8.56
N GLY A 431 -10.85 22.20 -9.05
CA GLY A 431 -9.70 21.56 -8.41
C GLY A 431 -8.42 22.39 -8.57
N ILE A 432 -7.28 21.84 -8.13
CA ILE A 432 -5.97 22.51 -8.26
C ILE A 432 -5.68 22.83 -9.74
N SER A 433 -5.77 21.83 -10.63
CA SER A 433 -5.53 22.03 -12.07
C SER A 433 -6.50 23.05 -12.69
N GLY A 434 -7.79 22.99 -12.35
CA GLY A 434 -8.77 23.93 -12.89
C GLY A 434 -8.48 25.37 -12.49
N ALA A 435 -8.15 25.61 -11.22
CA ALA A 435 -7.76 26.93 -10.71
C ALA A 435 -6.45 27.42 -11.35
N ASP A 436 -5.45 26.55 -11.48
CA ASP A 436 -4.14 26.89 -12.02
C ASP A 436 -4.20 27.20 -13.52
N ILE A 437 -4.83 26.32 -14.33
CA ILE A 437 -5.07 26.56 -15.76
C ILE A 437 -5.86 27.85 -15.98
N SER A 438 -6.91 28.10 -15.17
CA SER A 438 -7.64 29.37 -15.22
C SER A 438 -6.72 30.57 -15.01
N GLY A 439 -5.85 30.50 -14.01
CA GLY A 439 -4.87 31.55 -13.71
C GLY A 439 -3.83 31.75 -14.81
N ILE A 440 -3.35 30.67 -15.43
CA ILE A 440 -2.41 30.71 -16.57
C ILE A 440 -3.04 31.41 -17.77
N LEU A 441 -4.25 31.01 -18.16
CA LEU A 441 -4.96 31.61 -19.30
C LEU A 441 -5.22 33.11 -19.09
N LEU A 442 -5.71 33.49 -17.90
CA LEU A 442 -5.98 34.90 -17.57
C LEU A 442 -4.72 35.76 -17.51
N LYS A 443 -3.59 35.22 -17.03
CA LYS A 443 -2.30 35.94 -17.04
C LYS A 443 -1.77 36.11 -18.46
N PHE A 444 -1.88 35.06 -19.27
CA PHE A 444 -1.42 35.06 -20.66
C PHE A 444 -2.18 36.10 -21.50
N GLN A 445 -3.50 36.17 -21.32
CA GLN A 445 -4.37 37.19 -21.89
C GLN A 445 -3.89 38.61 -21.56
N LYS A 446 -3.64 38.93 -20.27
CA LYS A 446 -3.14 40.25 -19.86
C LYS A 446 -1.81 40.62 -20.52
N SER A 447 -0.92 39.65 -20.75
CA SER A 447 0.36 39.91 -21.43
C SER A 447 0.22 40.26 -22.92
N ARG A 448 -0.90 39.93 -23.56
CA ARG A 448 -1.20 40.25 -24.97
C ARG A 448 -2.01 41.55 -25.16
N GLU A 449 -2.36 42.25 -24.09
CA GLU A 449 -3.21 43.46 -24.11
C GLU A 449 -2.54 44.71 -24.73
N THR A 450 -1.32 44.62 -25.25
CA THR A 450 -0.62 45.73 -25.92
C THR A 450 -1.07 46.00 -27.37
N GLY A 451 -2.13 45.37 -27.91
CA GLY A 451 -2.60 45.72 -29.26
C GLY A 451 -3.78 44.99 -29.89
N SER A 452 -4.59 44.19 -29.18
CA SER A 452 -5.74 43.46 -29.77
C SER A 452 -7.04 43.69 -28.99
N SER A 453 -8.10 44.14 -29.67
CA SER A 453 -9.43 44.47 -29.08
C SER A 453 -10.29 43.26 -28.71
N ARG A 454 -9.74 42.05 -28.73
CA ARG A 454 -10.53 40.82 -28.80
C ARG A 454 -9.92 39.79 -27.84
N GLN A 455 -10.71 39.37 -26.84
CA GLN A 455 -10.22 38.82 -25.57
C GLN A 455 -10.74 37.39 -25.33
N THR A 456 -9.83 36.47 -24.98
CA THR A 456 -10.19 35.11 -24.52
C THR A 456 -10.99 35.23 -23.21
N ASN A 457 -12.14 34.57 -23.12
CA ASN A 457 -12.96 34.60 -21.90
C ASN A 457 -12.79 33.29 -21.13
N VAL A 458 -12.53 33.36 -19.82
CA VAL A 458 -12.25 32.17 -18.99
C VAL A 458 -13.31 32.06 -17.89
N ILE A 459 -14.05 30.95 -17.91
CA ILE A 459 -15.14 30.66 -16.98
C ILE A 459 -14.82 29.36 -16.26
N LEU A 460 -14.96 29.33 -14.94
CA LEU A 460 -14.73 28.14 -14.11
C LEU A 460 -16.03 27.66 -13.46
N SER A 461 -16.48 26.46 -13.82
CA SER A 461 -17.64 25.80 -13.20
C SER A 461 -17.21 24.96 -11.99
N VAL A 462 -17.91 25.14 -10.87
CA VAL A 462 -17.67 24.43 -9.61
C VAL A 462 -18.97 23.80 -9.11
N ARG A 463 -19.07 22.46 -9.19
CA ARG A 463 -20.25 21.71 -8.74
C ARG A 463 -20.39 21.68 -7.21
N HIS A 464 -19.29 21.46 -6.49
CA HIS A 464 -19.28 21.41 -5.03
C HIS A 464 -18.12 22.25 -4.50
N TRP A 465 -18.42 23.17 -3.56
CA TRP A 465 -17.42 24.05 -2.99
C TRP A 465 -16.59 23.33 -1.93
N LYS A 466 -15.29 23.15 -2.19
CA LYS A 466 -14.33 22.48 -1.28
C LYS A 466 -13.51 23.52 -0.50
N MET A 467 -13.02 23.14 0.68
CA MET A 467 -12.21 24.02 1.54
C MET A 467 -10.97 24.61 0.82
N SER A 468 -10.30 23.84 -0.04
CA SER A 468 -9.15 24.31 -0.82
C SER A 468 -9.48 25.49 -1.74
N GLN A 469 -10.73 25.63 -2.17
CA GLN A 469 -11.18 26.68 -3.06
C GLN A 469 -11.37 28.02 -2.34
N ASN A 470 -11.59 28.02 -1.02
CA ASN A 470 -11.70 29.24 -0.22
C ASN A 470 -10.43 30.11 -0.27
N VAL A 471 -9.28 29.51 -0.58
CA VAL A 471 -7.98 30.21 -0.62
C VAL A 471 -7.61 30.62 -2.04
N LEU A 472 -7.76 29.72 -3.00
CA LEU A 472 -7.28 29.91 -4.38
C LEU A 472 -8.22 30.77 -5.21
N LEU A 473 -9.53 30.48 -5.20
CA LEU A 473 -10.47 31.08 -6.15
C LEU A 473 -10.77 32.56 -5.85
N PRO A 474 -10.96 33.01 -4.60
CA PRO A 474 -11.20 34.43 -4.32
C PRO A 474 -10.05 35.35 -4.76
N ARG A 475 -8.81 34.85 -4.71
CA ARG A 475 -7.64 35.61 -5.19
C ARG A 475 -7.65 35.75 -6.71
N LEU A 476 -8.00 34.69 -7.44
CA LEU A 476 -8.12 34.71 -8.90
C LEU A 476 -9.29 35.58 -9.35
N GLN A 477 -10.44 35.51 -8.68
CA GLN A 477 -11.58 36.40 -8.93
C GLN A 477 -11.17 37.87 -8.78
N LYS A 478 -10.59 38.25 -7.62
CA LYS A 478 -10.22 39.65 -7.34
C LYS A 478 -9.09 40.19 -8.22
N LYS A 479 -8.05 39.40 -8.49
CA LYS A 479 -6.83 39.87 -9.19
C LYS A 479 -6.91 39.73 -10.70
N ASN A 480 -7.62 38.71 -11.18
CA ASN A 480 -7.62 38.31 -12.58
C ASN A 480 -9.00 38.36 -13.24
N GLY A 481 -10.07 38.67 -12.50
CA GLY A 481 -11.42 38.78 -13.07
C GLY A 481 -12.02 37.42 -13.43
N LEU A 482 -11.58 36.33 -12.78
CA LEU A 482 -12.11 34.98 -13.06
C LEU A 482 -13.63 34.92 -12.80
N VAL A 483 -14.38 34.48 -13.80
CA VAL A 483 -15.81 34.16 -13.64
C VAL A 483 -15.94 32.76 -13.07
N VAL A 484 -16.55 32.63 -11.89
CA VAL A 484 -16.80 31.34 -11.24
C VAL A 484 -18.30 31.10 -11.17
N CYS A 485 -18.73 30.00 -11.78
CA CYS A 485 -20.13 29.60 -11.90
C CYS A 485 -20.40 28.28 -11.13
N PRO A 486 -21.67 27.96 -10.85
CA PRO A 486 -22.07 26.66 -10.31
C PRO A 486 -21.73 25.50 -11.24
N GLY A 487 -22.05 24.28 -10.80
CA GLY A 487 -22.01 23.10 -11.66
C GLY A 487 -22.92 23.27 -12.89
N ILE A 488 -22.52 22.66 -14.01
CA ILE A 488 -23.36 22.62 -15.21
C ILE A 488 -24.58 21.74 -14.94
N ASP A 489 -25.77 22.25 -15.29
CA ASP A 489 -27.03 21.51 -15.31
C ASP A 489 -27.18 20.75 -16.62
N ARG A 490 -27.15 21.48 -17.75
CA ARG A 490 -27.35 20.90 -19.09
C ARG A 490 -26.74 21.75 -20.20
N ILE A 491 -26.66 21.16 -21.39
CA ILE A 491 -26.32 21.82 -22.65
C ILE A 491 -27.56 21.76 -23.55
N GLU A 492 -28.00 22.92 -24.05
CA GLU A 492 -29.15 23.03 -24.94
C GLU A 492 -28.79 22.67 -26.39
N LYS A 493 -29.82 22.51 -27.23
CA LYS A 493 -29.68 22.14 -28.65
C LYS A 493 -28.83 23.12 -29.46
N ASP A 494 -28.79 24.39 -29.06
CA ASP A 494 -27.99 25.42 -29.71
C ASP A 494 -26.52 25.46 -29.22
N GLY A 495 -26.15 24.58 -28.29
CA GLY A 495 -24.84 24.48 -27.66
C GLY A 495 -24.63 25.41 -26.47
N SER A 496 -25.65 26.17 -26.05
CA SER A 496 -25.58 26.99 -24.84
C SER A 496 -25.58 26.12 -23.57
N VAL A 497 -24.78 26.53 -22.60
CA VAL A 497 -24.55 25.82 -21.33
C VAL A 497 -25.31 26.54 -20.23
N HIS A 498 -26.18 25.80 -19.54
CA HIS A 498 -26.91 26.26 -18.37
C HIS A 498 -26.25 25.76 -17.09
N PHE A 499 -26.11 26.65 -16.11
CA PHE A 499 -25.61 26.31 -14.79
C PHE A 499 -26.77 25.97 -13.84
N ALA A 500 -26.49 25.14 -12.84
CA ALA A 500 -27.46 24.76 -11.82
C ALA A 500 -27.86 25.96 -10.95
N ASP A 501 -29.14 26.00 -10.55
CA ASP A 501 -29.64 27.03 -9.64
C ASP A 501 -29.10 26.80 -8.21
N ILE A 502 -28.75 27.90 -7.55
CA ILE A 502 -28.16 27.94 -6.20
C ILE A 502 -29.20 28.34 -5.15
N ALA A 503 -30.47 28.46 -5.54
CA ALA A 503 -31.56 28.95 -4.69
C ALA A 503 -31.75 28.18 -3.37
N THR A 504 -31.17 26.98 -3.20
CA THR A 504 -31.41 26.08 -2.06
C THR A 504 -30.31 26.04 -0.99
N THR A 505 -29.20 26.80 -1.13
CA THR A 505 -28.17 26.85 -0.07
C THR A 505 -27.86 28.29 0.35
N ASN A 506 -28.33 28.69 1.54
CA ASN A 506 -28.17 30.05 2.07
C ASN A 506 -26.69 30.50 2.25
N ASP A 507 -25.71 29.60 2.23
CA ASP A 507 -24.30 29.90 2.55
C ASP A 507 -23.34 30.06 1.35
N ASN A 508 -23.80 29.97 0.09
CA ASN A 508 -22.88 29.86 -1.06
C ASN A 508 -23.02 30.90 -2.18
N LYS A 509 -24.07 31.74 -2.22
CA LYS A 509 -24.28 32.69 -3.33
C LYS A 509 -23.12 33.67 -3.55
N HIS A 510 -22.50 34.17 -2.48
CA HIS A 510 -21.39 35.13 -2.54
C HIS A 510 -20.06 34.54 -3.05
N LYS A 511 -19.97 33.22 -3.23
CA LYS A 511 -18.75 32.56 -3.72
C LYS A 511 -18.67 32.52 -5.25
N TYR A 512 -19.81 32.69 -5.92
CA TYR A 512 -19.92 32.73 -7.37
C TYR A 512 -19.93 34.19 -7.85
N THR A 513 -19.39 34.43 -9.03
CA THR A 513 -19.26 35.79 -9.56
C THR A 513 -20.64 36.34 -9.95
N ASP A 514 -20.91 37.61 -9.55
CA ASP A 514 -21.89 38.61 -10.04
C ASP A 514 -23.30 38.22 -10.52
N GLY A 515 -23.72 36.96 -10.43
CA GLY A 515 -24.99 36.48 -10.96
C GLY A 515 -24.98 36.18 -12.46
N SER A 516 -23.88 36.43 -13.19
CA SER A 516 -23.78 36.16 -14.63
C SER A 516 -24.10 34.71 -15.04
N TRP A 517 -23.90 33.76 -14.12
CA TRP A 517 -24.25 32.34 -14.29
C TRP A 517 -25.76 32.06 -14.43
N GLN A 518 -26.62 33.05 -14.16
CA GLN A 518 -28.08 32.94 -14.35
C GLN A 518 -28.47 32.95 -15.84
N HIS A 519 -27.56 33.40 -16.71
CA HIS A 519 -27.77 33.38 -18.15
C HIS A 519 -26.95 32.26 -18.81
N PRO A 520 -27.46 31.64 -19.89
CA PRO A 520 -26.73 30.61 -20.61
C PRO A 520 -25.47 31.19 -21.23
N VAL A 521 -24.39 30.40 -21.23
CA VAL A 521 -23.14 30.78 -21.89
C VAL A 521 -22.88 29.86 -23.06
N ARG A 522 -22.35 30.40 -24.17
CA ARG A 522 -21.96 29.61 -25.34
C ARG A 522 -20.43 29.54 -25.42
N PRO A 523 -19.77 28.56 -24.76
CA PRO A 523 -18.33 28.42 -24.84
C PRO A 523 -17.91 27.82 -26.19
N ASP A 524 -16.75 28.23 -26.68
CA ASP A 524 -16.08 27.59 -27.83
C ASP A 524 -15.39 26.30 -27.40
N VAL A 525 -14.93 26.26 -26.14
CA VAL A 525 -14.21 25.13 -25.57
C VAL A 525 -14.74 24.75 -24.19
N ILE A 526 -14.93 23.45 -23.96
CA ILE A 526 -15.13 22.86 -22.63
C ILE A 526 -13.87 22.08 -22.23
N LEU A 527 -13.20 22.54 -21.18
CA LEU A 527 -12.02 21.88 -20.61
C LEU A 527 -12.37 21.18 -19.31
N PHE A 528 -12.34 19.86 -19.31
CA PHE A 528 -12.62 19.03 -18.14
C PHE A 528 -11.40 18.97 -17.21
N ALA A 529 -11.44 19.70 -16.10
CA ALA A 529 -10.50 19.59 -14.98
C ALA A 529 -11.09 18.71 -13.86
N THR A 530 -11.68 17.59 -14.24
CA THR A 530 -12.51 16.72 -13.40
C THR A 530 -11.77 15.53 -12.77
N GLY A 531 -10.45 15.45 -12.96
CA GLY A 531 -9.58 14.53 -12.25
C GLY A 531 -9.37 13.20 -12.97
N TYR A 532 -8.96 12.18 -12.21
CA TYR A 532 -8.48 10.91 -12.75
C TYR A 532 -9.08 9.74 -11.97
N ARG A 533 -9.12 8.58 -12.61
CA ARG A 533 -9.49 7.30 -11.99
C ARG A 533 -8.25 6.47 -11.71
N TYR A 534 -8.30 5.66 -10.65
CA TYR A 534 -7.33 4.59 -10.43
C TYR A 534 -7.41 3.57 -11.57
N HIS A 535 -6.25 3.13 -12.04
CA HIS A 535 -6.16 2.20 -13.16
C HIS A 535 -4.83 1.43 -13.10
N PHE A 536 -4.94 0.10 -13.11
CA PHE A 536 -3.79 -0.81 -13.01
C PHE A 536 -3.89 -1.90 -14.08
N PRO A 537 -3.84 -1.57 -15.38
CA PRO A 537 -4.22 -2.48 -16.47
C PRO A 537 -3.42 -3.79 -16.55
N PHE A 538 -2.33 -3.89 -15.79
CA PHE A 538 -1.46 -5.05 -15.70
C PHE A 538 -1.84 -6.04 -14.59
N LEU A 539 -2.68 -5.71 -13.60
CA LEU A 539 -3.14 -6.73 -12.64
C LEU A 539 -4.42 -7.38 -13.16
N ASP A 540 -4.61 -8.65 -12.82
CA ASP A 540 -5.82 -9.40 -13.15
C ASP A 540 -7.08 -8.76 -12.52
N ASP A 541 -8.25 -8.96 -13.14
CA ASP A 541 -9.52 -8.31 -12.73
C ASP A 541 -9.93 -8.65 -11.28
N ASP A 542 -9.62 -9.85 -10.79
CA ASP A 542 -9.85 -10.23 -9.39
C ASP A 542 -9.02 -9.38 -8.41
N LYS A 543 -7.89 -8.85 -8.86
CA LYS A 543 -7.04 -7.91 -8.12
C LYS A 543 -7.47 -6.45 -8.30
N MET A 544 -8.39 -6.13 -9.22
CA MET A 544 -9.03 -4.82 -9.30
C MET A 544 -10.16 -4.63 -8.28
N CYS A 545 -10.51 -5.65 -7.48
CA CYS A 545 -11.55 -5.54 -6.46
C CYS A 545 -11.31 -4.45 -5.40
N PHE A 546 -10.09 -3.91 -5.35
CA PHE A 546 -9.76 -2.77 -4.51
C PHE A 546 -10.20 -1.43 -5.10
N VAL A 547 -10.42 -1.31 -6.41
CA VAL A 547 -10.90 -0.06 -7.02
C VAL A 547 -12.43 -0.05 -6.98
N THR A 548 -13.03 1.03 -6.47
CA THR A 548 -14.49 1.20 -6.52
C THR A 548 -15.01 1.24 -7.95
N GLN A 549 -16.27 0.88 -8.17
CA GLN A 549 -16.88 0.86 -9.51
C GLN A 549 -16.76 2.20 -10.25
N ASP A 550 -16.81 3.32 -9.52
CA ASP A 550 -16.65 4.67 -10.08
C ASP A 550 -15.19 5.04 -10.39
N GLY A 551 -14.21 4.27 -9.89
CA GLY A 551 -12.79 4.42 -10.12
C GLY A 551 -12.08 5.45 -9.25
N TYR A 552 -12.74 6.08 -8.27
CA TYR A 552 -12.14 7.18 -7.48
C TYR A 552 -11.52 6.77 -6.16
N LYS A 553 -11.76 5.55 -5.71
CA LYS A 553 -11.36 5.10 -4.38
C LYS A 553 -10.78 3.68 -4.44
N MET A 554 -9.77 3.47 -3.60
CA MET A 554 -9.17 2.20 -3.23
C MET A 554 -9.76 1.72 -1.88
N GLU A 555 -10.38 0.55 -1.87
CA GLU A 555 -10.91 -0.11 -0.69
C GLU A 555 -10.14 -1.39 -0.37
N GLY A 556 -10.33 -1.95 0.84
CA GLY A 556 -9.71 -3.23 1.20
C GLY A 556 -8.21 -3.17 1.54
N LEU A 557 -7.57 -1.99 1.52
CA LEU A 557 -6.13 -1.83 1.77
C LEU A 557 -5.83 -1.41 3.21
N TYR A 558 -5.26 -2.28 4.03
CA TYR A 558 -4.71 -1.97 5.36
C TYR A 558 -3.68 -0.85 5.28
N LYS A 559 -3.82 0.16 6.15
CA LYS A 559 -3.03 1.40 6.14
C LYS A 559 -2.95 2.06 4.77
N ARG A 560 -3.88 1.80 3.84
CA ARG A 560 -3.84 2.27 2.44
C ARG A 560 -2.62 1.77 1.65
N ILE A 561 -2.03 0.63 2.06
CA ILE A 561 -0.83 0.03 1.45
C ILE A 561 -1.07 -1.43 1.07
N LEU A 562 -1.59 -2.24 2.00
CA LEU A 562 -1.59 -3.71 1.89
C LEU A 562 -2.99 -4.28 1.71
N PRO A 563 -3.24 -5.08 0.67
CA PRO A 563 -4.39 -5.97 0.64
C PRO A 563 -4.36 -6.93 1.83
N VAL A 564 -5.47 -7.03 2.56
CA VAL A 564 -5.59 -7.98 3.67
C VAL A 564 -5.52 -9.44 3.19
N SER A 565 -5.94 -9.67 1.94
CA SER A 565 -5.95 -11.00 1.30
C SER A 565 -4.56 -11.47 0.86
N ASP A 566 -3.63 -10.56 0.55
CA ASP A 566 -2.33 -10.90 0.00
C ASP A 566 -1.24 -9.90 0.40
N LEU A 567 -0.41 -10.27 1.38
CA LEU A 567 0.69 -9.45 1.88
C LEU A 567 1.91 -9.40 0.94
N SER A 568 1.91 -10.19 -0.15
CA SER A 568 2.97 -10.11 -1.17
C SER A 568 2.74 -8.99 -2.18
N LEU A 569 1.55 -8.38 -2.19
CA LEU A 569 1.19 -7.21 -2.99
C LEU A 569 1.16 -5.96 -2.11
N ALA A 570 1.64 -4.83 -2.62
CA ALA A 570 1.51 -3.54 -1.94
C ALA A 570 1.31 -2.40 -2.93
N PHE A 571 0.57 -1.38 -2.53
CA PHE A 571 0.37 -0.14 -3.26
C PHE A 571 1.07 1.01 -2.53
N ILE A 572 2.03 1.66 -3.17
CA ILE A 572 2.78 2.77 -2.57
C ILE A 572 2.54 4.04 -3.38
N GLY A 573 2.12 5.11 -2.69
CA GLY A 573 1.75 6.38 -3.30
C GLY A 573 0.45 6.38 -4.09
N ILE A 574 -0.42 5.40 -3.82
CA ILE A 574 -1.77 5.28 -4.38
C ILE A 574 -2.79 5.84 -3.37
N THR A 575 -2.52 7.04 -2.88
CA THR A 575 -3.38 7.79 -1.98
C THR A 575 -3.44 9.24 -2.43
N ASN A 576 -4.62 9.83 -2.36
CA ASN A 576 -4.80 11.21 -2.77
C ASN A 576 -4.40 12.12 -1.59
N VAL A 577 -3.37 12.94 -1.77
CA VAL A 577 -2.82 13.78 -0.71
C VAL A 577 -2.81 15.23 -1.16
N ASN A 578 -3.49 16.10 -0.41
CA ASN A 578 -3.54 17.53 -0.71
C ASN A 578 -2.24 18.27 -0.34
N PHE A 579 -1.37 17.66 0.47
CA PHE A 579 -0.18 18.29 1.07
C PHE A 579 1.01 17.32 1.08
N SER A 580 2.15 17.73 0.51
CA SER A 580 3.43 17.00 0.51
C SER A 580 3.35 15.48 0.19
N PRO A 581 2.98 15.08 -1.04
CA PRO A 581 2.83 13.67 -1.41
C PRO A 581 4.10 12.83 -1.20
N ALA A 582 5.27 13.38 -1.50
CA ALA A 582 6.56 12.72 -1.39
C ALA A 582 6.85 12.19 0.04
N LEU A 583 6.47 12.94 1.08
CA LEU A 583 6.62 12.51 2.47
C LEU A 583 5.75 11.30 2.80
N VAL A 584 4.48 11.34 2.38
CA VAL A 584 3.55 10.23 2.60
C VAL A 584 4.09 8.96 1.96
N PHE A 585 4.58 9.07 0.72
CA PHE A 585 5.12 7.93 -0.02
C PHE A 585 6.35 7.35 0.66
N GLU A 586 7.22 8.20 1.19
CA GLU A 586 8.41 7.77 1.92
C GLU A 586 8.07 7.06 3.24
N TYR A 587 7.10 7.57 4.02
CA TYR A 587 6.62 6.87 5.22
C TYR A 587 5.98 5.52 4.88
N GLN A 588 5.19 5.44 3.81
CA GLN A 588 4.62 4.17 3.34
C GLN A 588 5.72 3.17 2.96
N ALA A 589 6.72 3.60 2.19
CA ALA A 589 7.84 2.76 1.77
C ALA A 589 8.67 2.25 2.95
N ARG A 590 9.03 3.13 3.89
CA ARG A 590 9.81 2.77 5.10
C ARG A 590 9.05 1.81 6.00
N TRP A 591 7.74 2.05 6.15
CA TRP A 591 6.86 1.16 6.90
C TRP A 591 6.81 -0.22 6.26
N TYR A 592 6.55 -0.28 4.95
CA TYR A 592 6.49 -1.54 4.22
C TYR A 592 7.81 -2.32 4.30
N SER A 593 8.94 -1.66 4.03
CA SER A 593 10.26 -2.33 4.03
C SER A 593 10.61 -2.95 5.38
N LYS A 594 10.24 -2.31 6.48
CA LYS A 594 10.59 -2.77 7.82
C LYS A 594 9.59 -3.78 8.39
N ILE A 595 8.30 -3.55 8.19
CA ILE A 595 7.23 -4.42 8.73
C ILE A 595 7.06 -5.69 7.88
N VAL A 596 7.05 -5.58 6.56
CA VAL A 596 6.60 -6.67 5.67
C VAL A 596 7.76 -7.48 5.09
N VAL A 597 8.91 -6.84 4.87
CA VAL A 597 10.05 -7.51 4.23
C VAL A 597 11.02 -8.08 5.26
N LYS A 598 11.28 -7.36 6.36
CA LYS A 598 12.16 -7.83 7.44
C LYS A 598 11.48 -8.62 8.56
N ASP A 599 10.15 -8.67 8.58
CA ASP A 599 9.37 -9.39 9.61
C ASP A 599 9.70 -8.93 11.06
N GLU A 600 10.19 -7.69 11.22
CA GLU A 600 10.64 -7.13 12.50
C GLU A 600 9.49 -6.81 13.46
N CYS A 601 8.25 -6.77 12.97
CA CYS A 601 7.07 -6.61 13.80
C CYS A 601 6.20 -7.86 13.72
N ARG A 602 6.08 -8.54 14.87
CA ARG A 602 5.08 -9.57 15.21
C ARG A 602 3.91 -9.57 14.24
N SER A 603 3.85 -10.57 13.36
CA SER A 603 2.68 -11.02 12.59
C SER A 603 1.57 -9.97 12.48
N LEU A 604 1.54 -9.21 11.38
CA LEU A 604 0.39 -8.38 11.02
C LEU A 604 -0.89 -9.21 11.23
N CYS A 605 -1.63 -8.91 12.30
CA CYS A 605 -2.80 -9.69 12.69
C CYS A 605 -3.88 -9.42 11.65
N LYS A 606 -4.31 -10.46 10.93
CA LYS A 606 -5.34 -10.32 9.89
C LYS A 606 -6.63 -9.72 10.45
N GLU A 607 -6.99 -10.04 11.70
CA GLU A 607 -8.17 -9.45 12.33
C GLU A 607 -8.03 -7.95 12.56
N ASP A 608 -6.88 -7.49 13.04
CA ASP A 608 -6.64 -6.06 13.28
C ASP A 608 -6.57 -5.30 11.96
N MET A 609 -6.01 -5.92 10.91
CA MET A 609 -6.05 -5.38 9.57
C MET A 609 -7.50 -5.22 9.07
N LYS A 610 -8.34 -6.26 9.22
CA LYS A 610 -9.75 -6.21 8.84
C LYS A 610 -10.51 -5.15 9.62
N LYS A 611 -10.25 -5.01 10.93
CA LYS A 611 -10.86 -3.99 11.79
C LYS A 611 -10.50 -2.57 11.31
N GLU A 612 -9.23 -2.31 10.99
CA GLU A 612 -8.75 -1.01 10.51
C GLU A 612 -9.23 -0.67 9.10
N VAL A 613 -9.39 -1.67 8.23
CA VAL A 613 -10.04 -1.48 6.92
C VAL A 613 -11.53 -1.18 7.08
N LYS A 614 -12.23 -1.93 7.95
CA LYS A 614 -13.67 -1.74 8.20
C LYS A 614 -13.97 -0.40 8.87
N SER A 615 -13.13 0.07 9.79
CA SER A 615 -13.32 1.39 10.41
C SER A 615 -13.20 2.53 9.38
N ARG A 616 -12.45 2.31 8.29
CA ARG A 616 -12.33 3.24 7.17
C ARG A 616 -13.36 3.05 6.06
N SER A 617 -14.13 1.96 6.02
CA SER A 617 -15.16 1.80 4.97
C SER A 617 -16.29 2.83 5.10
N GLN A 618 -16.47 3.41 6.30
CA GLN A 618 -17.39 4.53 6.55
C GLN A 618 -16.80 5.91 6.21
N ASP A 619 -15.53 5.96 5.78
CA ASP A 619 -14.82 7.20 5.46
C ASP A 619 -15.33 7.78 4.12
N LYS A 620 -16.02 8.92 4.21
CA LYS A 620 -16.57 9.67 3.06
C LYS A 620 -15.50 10.45 2.28
N THR A 621 -14.23 10.44 2.68
CA THR A 621 -13.18 11.29 2.08
C THR A 621 -12.68 10.84 0.70
N GLN A 622 -13.24 9.79 0.09
CA GLN A 622 -12.79 9.26 -1.22
C GLN A 622 -11.27 9.03 -1.28
N ASP A 623 -10.69 8.49 -0.21
CA ASP A 623 -9.25 8.28 -0.04
C ASP A 623 -8.35 9.51 -0.04
N VAL A 624 -8.95 10.69 0.11
CA VAL A 624 -8.19 11.92 0.27
C VAL A 624 -7.70 12.01 1.71
N LEU A 625 -6.41 11.83 1.92
CA LEU A 625 -5.77 12.01 3.23
C LEU A 625 -5.88 13.46 3.72
N ALA A 626 -6.19 14.43 2.86
CA ALA A 626 -6.55 15.82 3.19
C ALA A 626 -5.73 16.40 4.37
N LEU A 627 -6.38 16.72 5.49
CA LEU A 627 -5.75 17.21 6.73
C LEU A 627 -5.29 16.10 7.69
N LEU A 628 -5.63 14.84 7.39
CA LEU A 628 -5.29 13.66 8.18
C LEU A 628 -3.88 13.12 7.87
N PHE A 629 -3.23 13.60 6.80
CA PHE A 629 -1.90 13.12 6.40
C PHE A 629 -0.84 13.19 7.53
N PRO A 630 -0.80 14.19 8.44
CA PRO A 630 0.19 14.20 9.52
C PRO A 630 -0.02 13.05 10.50
N ALA A 631 -1.28 12.81 10.89
CA ALA A 631 -1.66 11.71 11.77
C ALA A 631 -1.36 10.35 11.12
N TYR A 632 -1.62 10.23 9.82
CA TYR A 632 -1.29 9.04 9.05
C TYR A 632 0.22 8.77 9.03
N CYS A 633 1.04 9.75 8.68
CA CYS A 633 2.50 9.62 8.69
C CYS A 633 3.03 9.31 10.09
N ASN A 634 2.50 9.95 11.14
CA ASN A 634 2.86 9.64 12.52
C ASN A 634 2.50 8.20 12.90
N SER A 635 1.33 7.70 12.50
CA SER A 635 0.98 6.29 12.76
C SER A 635 1.98 5.33 12.12
N LEU A 636 2.33 5.53 10.85
CA LEU A 636 3.33 4.70 10.19
C LEU A 636 4.71 4.82 10.87
N ALA A 637 5.10 6.03 11.28
CA ALA A 637 6.37 6.29 11.96
C ALA A 637 6.46 5.57 13.32
N THR A 638 5.38 5.60 14.10
CA THR A 638 5.27 4.92 15.41
C THR A 638 5.43 3.42 15.25
N ASP A 639 4.76 2.81 14.26
CA ASP A 639 4.81 1.36 14.02
C ASP A 639 6.26 0.87 13.80
N ILE A 640 7.14 1.71 13.23
CA ILE A 640 8.53 1.37 12.93
C ILE A 640 9.57 2.07 13.82
N GLY A 641 9.13 2.81 14.84
CA GLY A 641 10.00 3.49 15.81
C GLY A 641 10.89 4.59 15.22
N ILE A 642 10.38 5.41 14.30
CA ILE A 642 11.10 6.55 13.71
C ILE A 642 10.43 7.89 14.04
N SER A 643 11.12 8.99 13.75
CA SER A 643 10.55 10.33 13.91
C SER A 643 9.33 10.54 13.01
N GLY A 644 8.24 11.01 13.62
CA GLY A 644 6.99 11.36 12.95
C GLY A 644 7.07 12.66 12.15
N TYR A 645 5.96 12.99 11.49
CA TYR A 645 5.81 14.17 10.66
C TYR A 645 6.10 15.47 11.42
N TRP A 646 5.62 15.62 12.66
CA TRP A 646 5.80 16.86 13.42
C TRP A 646 7.26 17.13 13.76
N THR A 647 8.00 16.09 14.15
CA THR A 647 9.45 16.18 14.35
C THR A 647 10.16 16.51 13.04
N GLN A 648 9.79 15.88 11.93
CA GLN A 648 10.33 16.24 10.62
C GLN A 648 10.06 17.69 10.24
N LEU A 649 8.85 18.18 10.51
CA LEU A 649 8.45 19.55 10.23
C LEU A 649 9.25 20.56 11.06
N ILE A 650 9.22 20.43 12.39
CA ILE A 650 9.78 21.42 13.32
C ILE A 650 11.31 21.37 13.33
N SER A 651 11.89 20.18 13.41
CA SER A 651 13.34 20.03 13.63
C SER A 651 14.17 20.10 12.35
N TYR A 652 13.57 19.89 11.18
CA TYR A 652 14.32 19.80 9.93
C TYR A 652 13.77 20.71 8.83
N ARG A 653 12.48 20.62 8.51
CA ARG A 653 11.91 21.30 7.33
C ARG A 653 11.70 22.78 7.52
N LEU A 654 11.16 23.20 8.67
CA LEU A 654 10.96 24.62 8.95
C LEU A 654 12.31 25.36 9.01
N PRO A 655 13.36 24.86 9.69
CA PRO A 655 14.70 25.44 9.60
C PRO A 655 15.25 25.50 8.17
N LEU A 656 15.08 24.42 7.38
CA LEU A 656 15.53 24.37 5.99
C LEU A 656 14.80 25.42 5.13
N PHE A 657 13.49 25.53 5.29
CA PHE A 657 12.66 26.49 4.58
C PHE A 657 13.03 27.94 4.95
N LEU A 658 13.20 28.25 6.23
CA LEU A 658 13.63 29.57 6.70
C LEU A 658 15.01 29.93 6.15
N LYS A 659 15.96 28.98 6.14
CA LYS A 659 17.28 29.16 5.54
C LYS A 659 17.20 29.44 4.04
N SER A 660 16.34 28.71 3.32
CA SER A 660 16.11 28.94 1.88
C SER A 660 15.49 30.32 1.64
N CYS A 661 14.54 30.76 2.47
CA CYS A 661 13.90 32.07 2.35
C CYS A 661 14.89 33.21 2.58
N TYR A 662 15.77 33.05 3.58
CA TYR A 662 16.83 34.01 3.87
C TYR A 662 17.81 34.10 2.68
N ALA A 663 18.26 32.95 2.16
CA ALA A 663 19.18 32.90 1.02
C ALA A 663 18.62 33.51 -0.27
N GLN A 664 17.30 33.48 -0.47
CA GLN A 664 16.61 34.05 -1.63
C GLN A 664 16.07 35.47 -1.40
N ALA A 665 16.39 36.11 -0.26
CA ALA A 665 15.88 37.42 0.14
C ALA A 665 14.34 37.57 0.07
N ASN A 666 13.59 36.48 0.29
CA ASN A 666 12.14 36.41 0.06
C ASN A 666 11.34 36.21 1.37
N LEU A 667 11.56 37.10 2.34
CA LEU A 667 10.92 37.02 3.67
C LEU A 667 9.38 37.09 3.61
N THR A 668 8.80 37.78 2.63
CA THR A 668 7.35 37.88 2.48
C THR A 668 6.71 36.53 2.14
N THR A 669 7.39 35.70 1.36
CA THR A 669 6.95 34.32 1.07
C THR A 669 7.10 33.45 2.31
N ALA A 670 8.18 33.64 3.08
CA ALA A 670 8.39 32.95 4.35
C ALA A 670 7.24 33.20 5.34
N LEU A 671 6.86 34.47 5.56
CA LEU A 671 5.74 34.82 6.45
C LEU A 671 4.41 34.24 5.96
N LYS A 672 4.12 34.32 4.66
CA LYS A 672 2.85 33.80 4.10
C LYS A 672 2.72 32.28 4.26
N VAL A 673 3.81 31.54 4.04
CA VAL A 673 3.82 30.07 4.20
C VAL A 673 3.78 29.68 5.67
N VAL A 674 4.52 30.35 6.56
CA VAL A 674 4.47 30.10 8.00
C VAL A 674 3.08 30.38 8.55
N VAL A 675 2.46 31.51 8.19
CA VAL A 675 1.09 31.85 8.61
C VAL A 675 0.07 30.84 8.05
N ALA A 676 0.15 30.48 6.77
CA ALA A 676 -0.75 29.47 6.19
C ALA A 676 -0.55 28.08 6.81
N SER A 677 0.68 27.71 7.12
CA SER A 677 1.01 26.46 7.81
C SER A 677 0.48 26.50 9.24
N CYS A 678 0.63 27.60 9.98
CA CYS A 678 0.05 27.79 11.30
C CYS A 678 -1.48 27.74 11.29
N ILE A 679 -2.15 28.31 10.27
CA ILE A 679 -3.60 28.23 10.10
C ILE A 679 -4.08 26.78 9.85
N VAL A 680 -3.25 25.93 9.24
CA VAL A 680 -3.53 24.49 9.08
C VAL A 680 -3.15 23.69 10.32
N VAL A 681 -2.09 24.09 11.02
CA VAL A 681 -1.53 23.41 12.21
C VAL A 681 -2.36 23.66 13.46
N VAL A 682 -2.91 24.86 13.65
CA VAL A 682 -3.70 25.23 14.85
C VAL A 682 -5.01 24.40 14.97
N PRO A 683 -5.81 24.20 13.91
CA PRO A 683 -6.98 23.31 13.97
C PRO A 683 -6.60 21.84 14.17
N VAL A 684 -5.48 21.37 13.59
CA VAL A 684 -5.03 19.97 13.71
C VAL A 684 -4.52 19.68 15.12
N LEU A 685 -3.75 20.60 15.73
CA LEU A 685 -3.38 20.53 17.15
C LEU A 685 -4.60 20.62 18.06
N GLY A 686 -5.60 21.43 17.68
CA GLY A 686 -6.90 21.50 18.35
C GLY A 686 -7.64 20.16 18.36
N MET A 687 -7.69 19.47 17.22
CA MET A 687 -8.39 18.17 17.11
C MET A 687 -7.64 17.00 17.75
N THR A 688 -6.31 17.04 17.86
CA THR A 688 -5.53 15.95 18.47
C THR A 688 -5.13 16.19 19.94
N GLY A 689 -5.23 17.43 20.45
CA GLY A 689 -4.68 17.81 21.77
C GLY A 689 -5.67 18.38 22.79
N ILE A 690 -6.91 18.73 22.42
CA ILE A 690 -7.83 19.42 23.33
C ILE A 690 -8.46 18.50 24.40
N ALA A 691 -8.41 17.18 24.20
CA ALA A 691 -8.94 16.21 25.17
C ALA A 691 -7.99 15.92 26.36
N SER A 692 -6.71 16.32 26.33
CA SER A 692 -5.73 15.90 27.35
C SER A 692 -4.83 16.99 27.94
N MET A 693 -5.07 18.28 27.67
CA MET A 693 -4.21 19.35 28.21
C MET A 693 -5.01 20.36 29.05
N GLY A 694 -4.52 20.57 30.28
CA GLY A 694 -5.09 21.50 31.26
C GLY A 694 -4.99 22.98 30.83
N SER A 695 -5.89 23.80 31.39
CA SER A 695 -6.23 25.14 30.90
C SER A 695 -5.07 26.12 30.73
N LYS A 696 -3.98 25.99 31.50
CA LYS A 696 -2.80 26.89 31.41
C LYS A 696 -1.87 26.64 30.23
N LYS A 697 -2.05 25.55 29.45
CA LYS A 697 -1.32 25.32 28.19
C LYS A 697 -2.15 25.64 26.93
N ARG A 698 -3.39 26.12 27.10
CA ARG A 698 -4.28 26.54 25.99
C ARG A 698 -4.06 28.00 25.57
N GLU A 699 -3.68 28.86 26.51
CA GLU A 699 -3.13 30.20 26.22
C GLU A 699 -1.70 30.08 25.69
#